data_AF-A0A2U1LPF1-F1
#
_entry.id   AF-A0A2U1LPF1-F1
#
_cell.length_a   1.000
_cell.length_b   1.000
_cell.length_c   1.000
_cell.angle_alpha   90.00
_cell.angle_beta   90.00
_cell.angle_gamma   90.00
#
_symmetry.space_group_name_H-M   'P 1'
#
loop_
_entity.id
_entity.type
_entity.pdbx_description
1 polymer ?
#
loop_
_entity_poly.entity_id
_entity_poly.type
_entity_poly.pdbx_seq_one_letter_code
_entity_poly.pdbx_strand_id
1 'polypeptide(L)'
;MAATNLHLQTLFTPKTLAQSSFPNTPKSITFHKKTIPIKALISQTPPQTQKFTHCFTKQEDGYLYVEKTKVEEIMEVVEKRPFYLYSKPQITRNVEAYKEALEGLDNSVIGYAIKANNNFLILNHLRSLGCGAVLVSGNELRLALKAGFDPTRCIFNGNGKLLEDLVLAAQEGVFVNIDSEFDLDNIVAAARIAGKRVNVLLRINPDVDPQVHPYVATGNKNSKFGIRNEKLQWFLDQVKSYPDELKLVGAHCHLGSTITKVDIFRDAAEIMVKFIDEIRAQGFDISYLNIGGGLGIDYYHTGTVLPTPGDLINTVRDLVKSRNLNLIIEPGRSLIANTCCLVNRVTGVKTNGTKNFIVIDGSMAELIRPSLYDAYQHIELVSPPPSDATISTFDVVGPVCESADFLGKNRELPAPARGSGLVVHDAGAYCMSMASTYNLKMRPPEYWVEEDGSVSKIRHGETFEDHMRYFEGLMVYVILVVGSNNILKKVDGDWIHASGSAKNDSVSLTVGEESHDQPRGKDFVVFPGSRVADPASFELGTLTLDIRAILFARVAFSRICVTAEPTFFTHIWKDLVCTPFSQHVPFFSIRNLELIHLYGDVVKECSVKAYAFVLAVSFTFRFWLHVTPRPALFPSNAPSWRGLTFFDRQRYYLFR
;
A
#
# COMPACT_ATOMS: atom_id res chain seq x y z
N MET A 1 -33.06 -37.80 -25.96
CA MET A 1 -33.75 -37.47 -27.23
C MET A 1 -32.64 -37.13 -28.23
N ALA A 2 -32.30 -38.06 -29.13
CA ALA A 2 -32.77 -38.09 -30.53
C ALA A 2 -32.13 -36.94 -31.36
N ALA A 3 -31.08 -37.09 -32.17
CA ALA A 3 -30.35 -38.24 -32.79
C ALA A 3 -30.86 -38.78 -34.15
N THR A 4 -30.07 -38.52 -35.21
CA THR A 4 -29.88 -39.29 -36.48
C THR A 4 -28.60 -38.72 -37.15
N ASN A 5 -27.57 -39.43 -37.64
CA ASN A 5 -27.29 -40.77 -38.24
C ASN A 5 -27.40 -40.89 -39.76
N LEU A 6 -26.23 -41.09 -40.42
CA LEU A 6 -25.95 -42.04 -41.53
C LEU A 6 -24.40 -42.12 -41.68
N HIS A 7 -23.66 -43.20 -41.39
CA HIS A 7 -23.60 -44.62 -41.84
C HIS A 7 -22.77 -44.90 -43.11
N LEU A 8 -21.70 -45.71 -42.94
CA LEU A 8 -21.28 -46.81 -43.85
C LEU A 8 -20.24 -47.71 -43.15
N GLN A 9 -20.05 -48.95 -43.63
CA GLN A 9 -19.28 -50.03 -42.97
C GLN A 9 -18.43 -50.86 -43.96
N THR A 10 -17.24 -51.31 -43.55
CA THR A 10 -16.57 -52.59 -43.91
C THR A 10 -15.46 -52.82 -42.86
N LEU A 11 -15.38 -53.88 -42.05
CA LEU A 11 -15.35 -55.34 -42.29
C LEU A 11 -14.15 -55.84 -43.11
N PHE A 12 -13.20 -56.49 -42.44
CA PHE A 12 -12.70 -57.85 -42.76
C PHE A 12 -11.89 -58.43 -41.57
N THR A 13 -11.82 -59.76 -41.47
CA THR A 13 -11.18 -60.50 -40.35
C THR A 13 -10.32 -61.68 -40.90
N PRO A 14 -9.75 -62.64 -40.12
CA PRO A 14 -8.33 -62.97 -40.24
C PRO A 14 -8.04 -64.36 -40.83
N LYS A 15 -6.76 -64.73 -40.96
CA LYS A 15 -6.34 -66.14 -41.14
C LYS A 15 -4.95 -66.45 -40.59
N THR A 16 -4.73 -67.73 -40.31
CA THR A 16 -3.60 -68.31 -39.56
C THR A 16 -2.80 -69.28 -40.43
N LEU A 17 -1.53 -69.54 -40.07
CA LEU A 17 -0.96 -70.87 -39.75
C LEU A 17 0.54 -70.80 -39.41
N ALA A 18 1.13 -71.91 -38.94
CA ALA A 18 2.49 -71.97 -38.37
C ALA A 18 3.14 -73.37 -38.55
N GLN A 19 4.48 -73.45 -38.46
CA GLN A 19 5.28 -74.64 -38.10
C GLN A 19 6.78 -74.23 -38.01
N SER A 20 7.46 -74.40 -36.85
CA SER A 20 8.30 -75.55 -36.42
C SER A 20 9.69 -75.63 -37.08
N SER A 21 10.82 -75.99 -36.45
CA SER A 21 11.13 -76.47 -35.07
C SER A 21 12.66 -76.41 -34.83
N PHE A 22 13.12 -76.51 -33.57
CA PHE A 22 14.16 -77.45 -33.04
C PHE A 22 14.61 -77.04 -31.60
N PRO A 23 15.15 -77.96 -30.75
CA PRO A 23 15.20 -77.77 -29.28
C PRO A 23 16.61 -77.64 -28.64
N ASN A 24 16.62 -77.65 -27.30
CA ASN A 24 17.73 -77.92 -26.36
C ASN A 24 18.54 -76.72 -25.80
N THR A 25 18.06 -76.21 -24.66
CA THR A 25 18.78 -75.82 -23.42
C THR A 25 20.32 -75.69 -23.46
N PRO A 26 20.89 -74.62 -22.85
CA PRO A 26 21.31 -74.80 -21.45
C PRO A 26 21.17 -73.59 -20.49
N LYS A 27 20.98 -73.94 -19.21
CA LYS A 27 21.48 -73.27 -17.97
C LYS A 27 21.18 -71.78 -17.72
N SER A 28 20.44 -71.54 -16.64
CA SER A 28 20.31 -70.25 -15.96
C SER A 28 21.67 -69.64 -15.55
N ILE A 29 21.86 -68.35 -15.79
CA ILE A 29 22.87 -67.51 -15.14
C ILE A 29 22.14 -66.35 -14.44
N THR A 30 22.36 -66.24 -13.13
CA THR A 30 21.57 -65.36 -12.26
C THR A 30 22.02 -63.91 -12.32
N PHE A 31 21.23 -63.03 -12.96
CA PHE A 31 21.39 -61.59 -12.77
C PHE A 31 20.79 -61.15 -11.43
N HIS A 32 21.66 -60.84 -10.45
CA HIS A 32 21.25 -60.21 -9.21
C HIS A 32 20.75 -58.77 -9.46
N LYS A 33 19.45 -58.62 -9.74
CA LYS A 33 18.76 -57.35 -9.49
C LYS A 33 18.83 -57.05 -8.00
N LYS A 34 19.73 -56.15 -7.58
CA LYS A 34 19.61 -55.46 -6.30
C LYS A 34 18.40 -54.53 -6.37
N THR A 35 17.23 -55.06 -6.07
CA THR A 35 16.05 -54.25 -5.74
C THR A 35 16.36 -53.51 -4.45
N ILE A 36 16.80 -52.26 -4.55
CA ILE A 36 16.92 -51.38 -3.39
C ILE A 36 15.49 -51.01 -2.99
N PRO A 37 14.98 -51.42 -1.82
CA PRO A 37 13.66 -51.01 -1.40
C PRO A 37 13.73 -49.52 -1.02
N ILE A 38 13.11 -48.66 -1.83
CA ILE A 38 12.86 -47.28 -1.45
C ILE A 38 11.79 -47.30 -0.34
N LYS A 39 12.24 -47.54 0.89
CA LYS A 39 11.47 -47.18 2.07
C LYS A 39 11.42 -45.65 2.11
N ALA A 40 10.34 -45.08 1.60
CA ALA A 40 9.96 -43.73 2.01
C ALA A 40 9.87 -43.73 3.54
N LEU A 41 10.65 -42.87 4.20
CA LEU A 41 10.39 -42.54 5.61
C LEU A 41 9.13 -41.67 5.64
N ILE A 42 7.98 -42.31 5.52
CA ILE A 42 6.73 -41.76 6.01
C ILE A 42 6.94 -41.54 7.51
N SER A 43 6.91 -40.29 7.95
CA SER A 43 6.93 -39.96 9.38
C SER A 43 5.81 -40.74 10.08
N GLN A 44 6.18 -41.66 10.98
CA GLN A 44 5.20 -42.38 11.80
C GLN A 44 4.67 -41.53 12.95
N THR A 45 5.28 -40.36 13.20
CA THR A 45 4.64 -39.29 13.96
C THR A 45 3.51 -38.71 13.09
N PRO A 46 2.22 -38.88 13.45
CA PRO A 46 1.16 -38.09 12.82
C PRO A 46 1.47 -36.60 13.05
N PRO A 47 1.12 -35.69 12.12
CA PRO A 47 1.38 -34.27 12.32
C PRO A 47 0.73 -33.83 13.62
N GLN A 48 1.54 -33.44 14.60
CA GLN A 48 1.04 -32.80 15.80
C GLN A 48 0.46 -31.46 15.36
N THR A 49 -0.85 -31.40 15.22
CA THR A 49 -1.61 -30.16 15.07
C THR A 49 -1.57 -29.41 16.39
N GLN A 50 -0.39 -28.89 16.74
CA GLN A 50 -0.25 -27.89 17.79
C GLN A 50 -1.19 -26.75 17.44
N LYS A 51 -2.26 -26.62 18.23
CA LYS A 51 -3.25 -25.57 18.06
C LYS A 51 -2.52 -24.24 18.17
N PHE A 52 -2.53 -23.44 17.11
CA PHE A 52 -1.82 -22.17 17.08
C PHE A 52 -2.27 -21.29 18.26
N THR A 53 -1.35 -21.01 19.17
CA THR A 53 -1.55 -20.07 20.28
C THR A 53 -1.09 -18.70 19.81
N HIS A 54 -2.03 -17.78 19.67
CA HIS A 54 -1.76 -16.39 19.34
C HIS A 54 -0.92 -15.72 20.45
N CYS A 55 -0.05 -14.77 20.12
CA CYS A 55 0.87 -14.17 21.10
C CYS A 55 0.21 -13.19 22.07
N PHE A 56 -0.97 -12.67 21.71
CA PHE A 56 -1.90 -12.04 22.64
C PHE A 56 -2.93 -13.08 23.08
N THR A 57 -3.09 -13.26 24.39
CA THR A 57 -4.00 -14.26 24.98
C THR A 57 -4.86 -13.67 26.09
N LYS A 58 -6.15 -14.00 26.07
CA LYS A 58 -7.07 -13.81 27.19
C LYS A 58 -6.82 -14.93 28.22
N GLN A 59 -6.46 -14.60 29.46
CA GLN A 59 -6.23 -15.58 30.51
C GLN A 59 -7.45 -15.77 31.42
N GLU A 60 -7.38 -16.72 32.36
CA GLU A 60 -8.48 -17.07 33.29
C GLU A 60 -8.91 -15.91 34.20
N ASP A 61 -8.03 -14.93 34.43
CA ASP A 61 -8.34 -13.71 35.18
C ASP A 61 -9.12 -12.67 34.36
N GLY A 62 -9.39 -12.95 33.08
CA GLY A 62 -10.11 -12.10 32.14
C GLY A 62 -9.28 -10.95 31.54
N TYR A 63 -7.99 -10.84 31.86
CA TYR A 63 -7.09 -9.84 31.26
C TYR A 63 -6.45 -10.38 29.97
N LEU A 64 -6.19 -9.47 29.04
CA LEU A 64 -5.41 -9.71 27.84
C LEU A 64 -3.93 -9.52 28.16
N TYR A 65 -3.13 -10.54 27.86
CA TYR A 65 -1.69 -10.55 28.00
C TYR A 65 -1.02 -10.53 26.63
N VAL A 66 0.23 -10.09 26.58
CA VAL A 66 1.16 -10.33 25.46
C VAL A 66 2.44 -10.95 26.03
N GLU A 67 2.81 -12.12 25.51
CA GLU A 67 3.79 -13.04 26.11
C GLU A 67 3.50 -13.36 27.60
N LYS A 68 3.92 -12.48 28.53
CA LYS A 68 3.75 -12.62 29.99
C LYS A 68 3.22 -11.35 30.68
N THR A 69 3.07 -10.24 29.95
CA THR A 69 2.76 -8.91 30.51
C THR A 69 1.32 -8.54 30.23
N LYS A 70 0.58 -7.96 31.20
CA LYS A 70 -0.79 -7.50 30.95
C LYS A 70 -0.78 -6.30 30.02
N VAL A 71 -1.65 -6.31 29.00
CA VAL A 71 -1.78 -5.15 28.09
C VAL A 71 -2.27 -3.90 28.85
N GLU A 72 -3.03 -4.06 29.93
CA GLU A 72 -3.45 -2.95 30.81
C GLU A 72 -2.27 -2.26 31.52
N GLU A 73 -1.33 -3.03 32.08
CA GLU A 73 -0.12 -2.50 32.73
C GLU A 73 0.72 -1.68 31.74
N ILE A 74 0.80 -2.16 30.49
CA ILE A 74 1.45 -1.44 29.38
C ILE A 74 0.67 -0.15 29.06
N MET A 75 -0.65 -0.18 29.01
CA MET A 75 -1.51 0.97 28.70
C MET A 75 -1.41 2.13 29.70
N GLU A 76 -0.98 1.88 30.94
CA GLU A 76 -0.80 2.90 31.97
C GLU A 76 0.60 3.54 31.96
N VAL A 77 1.64 2.84 31.48
CA VAL A 77 3.02 3.38 31.40
C VAL A 77 3.37 4.04 30.05
N VAL A 78 2.61 3.77 28.99
CA VAL A 78 2.80 4.39 27.66
C VAL A 78 1.98 5.67 27.47
N GLU A 79 2.17 6.36 26.33
CA GLU A 79 1.37 7.55 25.98
C GLU A 79 -0.14 7.25 26.01
N LYS A 80 -0.94 8.17 26.57
CA LYS A 80 -2.40 8.04 26.64
C LYS A 80 -3.09 8.47 25.33
N ARG A 81 -2.71 7.77 24.25
CA ARG A 81 -3.24 7.81 22.87
C ARG A 81 -3.26 6.37 22.30
N PRO A 82 -3.78 6.11 21.09
CA PRO A 82 -3.66 4.81 20.42
C PRO A 82 -2.21 4.43 20.17
N PHE A 83 -1.86 3.15 20.27
CA PHE A 83 -0.50 2.67 19.99
C PHE A 83 -0.47 1.26 19.39
N TYR A 84 0.49 1.00 18.51
CA TYR A 84 0.76 -0.36 18.05
C TYR A 84 1.65 -1.08 19.07
N LEU A 85 1.21 -2.25 19.52
CA LEU A 85 1.93 -3.11 20.46
C LEU A 85 2.31 -4.41 19.76
N TYR A 86 3.59 -4.77 19.75
CA TYR A 86 4.13 -5.96 19.08
C TYR A 86 4.70 -6.97 20.09
N SER A 87 4.54 -8.26 19.85
CA SER A 87 5.37 -9.31 20.45
C SER A 87 6.61 -9.54 19.58
N LYS A 88 7.79 -9.23 20.10
CA LYS A 88 9.05 -9.53 19.42
C LYS A 88 9.33 -11.04 19.37
N PRO A 89 9.04 -11.85 20.41
CA PRO A 89 9.11 -13.31 20.31
C PRO A 89 8.23 -13.90 19.21
N GLN A 90 7.04 -13.35 18.93
CA GLN A 90 6.22 -13.85 17.82
C GLN A 90 6.83 -13.55 16.45
N ILE A 91 7.52 -12.41 16.28
CA ILE A 91 8.31 -12.13 15.07
C ILE A 91 9.36 -13.23 14.88
N THR A 92 10.08 -13.60 15.94
CA THR A 92 11.05 -14.70 15.92
C THR A 92 10.39 -16.03 15.56
N ARG A 93 9.32 -16.43 16.27
CA ARG A 93 8.60 -17.70 16.02
C ARG A 93 8.09 -17.80 14.58
N ASN A 94 7.60 -16.70 13.99
CA ASN A 94 7.17 -16.66 12.60
C ASN A 94 8.34 -16.82 11.60
N VAL A 95 9.53 -16.25 11.89
CA VAL A 95 10.72 -16.41 11.04
C VAL A 95 11.31 -17.81 11.13
N GLU A 96 11.45 -18.36 12.34
CA GLU A 96 12.00 -19.72 12.53
C GLU A 96 11.10 -20.78 11.86
N ALA A 97 9.77 -20.65 11.94
CA ALA A 97 8.86 -21.54 11.21
C ALA A 97 9.07 -21.53 9.67
N TYR A 98 9.56 -20.42 9.10
CA TYR A 98 9.97 -20.38 7.69
C TYR A 98 11.37 -20.97 7.46
N LYS A 99 12.30 -20.83 8.42
CA LYS A 99 13.66 -21.41 8.34
C LYS A 99 13.61 -22.94 8.44
N GLU A 100 12.89 -23.47 9.43
CA GLU A 100 12.57 -24.90 9.59
C GLU A 100 11.92 -25.46 8.31
N ALA A 101 10.91 -24.75 7.76
CA ALA A 101 10.27 -25.15 6.51
C ALA A 101 11.24 -25.17 5.31
N LEU A 102 12.28 -24.34 5.30
CA LEU A 102 13.28 -24.25 4.23
C LEU A 102 14.50 -25.18 4.42
N GLU A 103 14.55 -26.01 5.46
CA GLU A 103 15.70 -26.91 5.68
C GLU A 103 16.00 -27.83 4.48
N GLY A 104 17.29 -27.96 4.16
CA GLY A 104 17.77 -28.65 2.98
C GLY A 104 17.45 -27.94 1.65
N LEU A 105 17.10 -26.65 1.68
CA LEU A 105 17.08 -25.71 0.55
C LEU A 105 18.06 -24.56 0.85
N ASP A 106 19.33 -24.93 1.04
CA ASP A 106 20.30 -24.18 1.87
C ASP A 106 20.63 -22.75 1.37
N ASN A 107 20.45 -22.51 0.06
CA ASN A 107 20.64 -21.19 -0.58
C ASN A 107 19.35 -20.34 -0.64
N SER A 108 18.34 -20.65 0.17
CA SER A 108 17.04 -19.96 0.12
C SER A 108 17.05 -18.57 0.76
N VAL A 109 16.14 -17.72 0.29
CA VAL A 109 15.99 -16.33 0.78
C VAL A 109 14.57 -16.09 1.28
N ILE A 110 14.45 -15.92 2.61
CA ILE A 110 13.26 -15.35 3.24
C ILE A 110 13.32 -13.83 3.03
N GLY A 111 12.80 -13.35 1.91
CA GLY A 111 12.76 -11.93 1.57
C GLY A 111 11.61 -11.23 2.28
N TYR A 112 11.86 -10.58 3.42
CA TYR A 112 10.79 -9.91 4.14
C TYR A 112 10.24 -8.71 3.36
N ALA A 113 8.95 -8.72 3.07
CA ALA A 113 8.28 -7.69 2.29
C ALA A 113 8.02 -6.41 3.11
N ILE A 114 8.93 -5.42 3.00
CA ILE A 114 8.98 -4.20 3.83
C ILE A 114 7.66 -3.40 3.81
N LYS A 115 6.97 -3.38 2.67
CA LYS A 115 5.61 -2.82 2.51
C LYS A 115 4.58 -3.28 3.55
N ALA A 116 4.75 -4.47 4.16
CA ALA A 116 3.91 -4.95 5.24
C ALA A 116 4.11 -4.15 6.54
N ASN A 117 5.36 -3.88 6.91
CA ASN A 117 5.75 -3.06 8.05
C ASN A 117 7.19 -2.57 7.88
N ASN A 118 7.40 -1.25 7.99
CA ASN A 118 8.67 -0.58 7.76
C ASN A 118 9.27 0.05 9.04
N ASN A 119 8.87 -0.42 10.23
CA ASN A 119 9.53 -0.03 11.47
C ASN A 119 11.01 -0.45 11.48
N PHE A 120 11.92 0.50 11.76
CA PHE A 120 13.36 0.29 11.68
C PHE A 120 13.89 -0.78 12.65
N LEU A 121 13.33 -0.91 13.86
CA LEU A 121 13.81 -1.91 14.83
C LEU A 121 13.27 -3.31 14.53
N ILE A 122 12.05 -3.42 13.99
CA ILE A 122 11.53 -4.68 13.42
C ILE A 122 12.41 -5.14 12.25
N LEU A 123 12.78 -4.24 11.35
CA LEU A 123 13.70 -4.52 10.25
C LEU A 123 15.08 -5.00 10.73
N ASN A 124 15.66 -4.34 11.74
CA ASN A 124 16.92 -4.78 12.35
C ASN A 124 16.81 -6.18 13.01
N HIS A 125 15.68 -6.49 13.66
CA HIS A 125 15.43 -7.80 14.27
C HIS A 125 15.33 -8.90 13.21
N LEU A 126 14.51 -8.71 12.17
CA LEU A 126 14.37 -9.64 11.05
C LEU A 126 15.71 -9.91 10.34
N ARG A 127 16.51 -8.86 10.11
CA ARG A 127 17.87 -9.00 9.57
C ARG A 127 18.79 -9.80 10.49
N SER A 128 18.68 -9.64 11.82
CA SER A 128 19.47 -10.40 12.79
C SER A 128 19.11 -11.90 12.83
N LEU A 129 17.87 -12.27 12.48
CA LEU A 129 17.43 -13.66 12.37
C LEU A 129 17.82 -14.33 11.04
N GLY A 130 18.41 -13.56 10.10
CA GLY A 130 18.88 -14.05 8.80
C GLY A 130 17.90 -13.85 7.65
N CYS A 131 16.90 -12.97 7.76
CA CYS A 131 16.05 -12.61 6.61
C CYS A 131 16.82 -11.78 5.55
N GLY A 132 16.39 -11.91 4.30
CA GLY A 132 16.61 -10.91 3.25
C GLY A 132 15.48 -9.87 3.25
N ALA A 133 15.47 -8.97 2.26
CA ALA A 133 14.46 -7.92 2.14
C ALA A 133 13.81 -7.88 0.75
N VAL A 134 12.51 -7.60 0.70
CA VAL A 134 11.72 -7.41 -0.53
C VAL A 134 11.16 -5.99 -0.53
N LEU A 135 11.46 -5.27 -1.60
CA LEU A 135 11.40 -3.82 -1.71
C LEU A 135 10.44 -3.43 -2.85
N VAL A 136 9.70 -2.32 -2.70
CA VAL A 136 8.86 -1.74 -3.77
C VAL A 136 9.11 -0.24 -4.02
N SER A 137 10.14 0.34 -3.40
CA SER A 137 10.70 1.66 -3.75
C SER A 137 12.16 1.77 -3.33
N GLY A 138 12.91 2.71 -3.90
CA GLY A 138 14.28 2.99 -3.45
C GLY A 138 14.34 3.59 -2.04
N ASN A 139 13.24 4.12 -1.50
CA ASN A 139 13.18 4.50 -0.08
C ASN A 139 13.07 3.29 0.85
N GLU A 140 12.44 2.19 0.42
CA GLU A 140 12.56 0.91 1.13
C GLU A 140 13.97 0.32 0.98
N LEU A 141 14.63 0.47 -0.17
CA LEU A 141 16.05 0.09 -0.36
C LEU A 141 16.98 0.87 0.59
N ARG A 142 16.89 2.21 0.61
CA ARG A 142 17.64 3.08 1.53
C ARG A 142 17.41 2.68 3.00
N LEU A 143 16.19 2.29 3.36
CA LEU A 143 15.85 1.82 4.71
C LEU A 143 16.43 0.43 5.03
N ALA A 144 16.38 -0.51 4.08
CA ALA A 144 16.94 -1.85 4.22
C ALA A 144 18.47 -1.82 4.39
N LEU A 145 19.16 -1.04 3.54
CA LEU A 145 20.61 -0.82 3.64
C LEU A 145 20.98 -0.18 4.99
N LYS A 146 20.22 0.82 5.45
CA LYS A 146 20.41 1.43 6.77
C LYS A 146 20.14 0.49 7.95
N ALA A 147 19.28 -0.53 7.76
CA ALA A 147 19.07 -1.60 8.74
C ALA A 147 20.12 -2.72 8.64
N GLY A 148 21.08 -2.63 7.71
CA GLY A 148 22.15 -3.59 7.50
C GLY A 148 21.71 -4.89 6.82
N PHE A 149 20.67 -4.86 5.97
CA PHE A 149 20.38 -6.00 5.11
C PHE A 149 21.47 -6.17 4.05
N ASP A 150 21.82 -7.43 3.79
CA ASP A 150 22.73 -7.84 2.71
C ASP A 150 22.10 -7.52 1.33
N PRO A 151 22.73 -6.69 0.48
CA PRO A 151 22.21 -6.38 -0.85
C PRO A 151 22.01 -7.62 -1.73
N THR A 152 22.86 -8.64 -1.58
CA THR A 152 22.75 -9.91 -2.33
C THR A 152 21.54 -10.76 -1.91
N ARG A 153 20.84 -10.35 -0.84
CA ARG A 153 19.60 -10.96 -0.35
C ARG A 153 18.43 -9.95 -0.36
N CYS A 154 18.58 -8.87 -1.12
CA CYS A 154 17.54 -7.87 -1.38
C CYS A 154 16.94 -8.05 -2.79
N ILE A 155 15.62 -7.91 -2.91
CA ILE A 155 14.86 -8.05 -4.16
C ILE A 155 13.96 -6.83 -4.39
N PHE A 156 14.21 -6.07 -5.45
CA PHE A 156 13.43 -4.89 -5.83
C PHE A 156 12.35 -5.23 -6.86
N ASN A 157 11.09 -5.10 -6.43
CA ASN A 157 9.87 -5.29 -7.21
C ASN A 157 9.24 -3.94 -7.63
N GLY A 158 8.40 -3.96 -8.66
CA GLY A 158 7.48 -2.84 -8.95
C GLY A 158 7.16 -2.68 -10.43
N ASN A 159 5.93 -2.27 -10.76
CA ASN A 159 5.43 -2.06 -12.14
C ASN A 159 5.84 -0.71 -12.76
N GLY A 160 6.73 0.03 -12.10
CA GLY A 160 7.01 1.44 -12.37
C GLY A 160 8.13 1.92 -11.47
N LYS A 161 9.24 1.20 -11.49
CA LYS A 161 10.46 1.56 -10.76
C LYS A 161 11.06 2.79 -11.45
N LEU A 162 11.35 3.83 -10.67
CA LEU A 162 11.91 5.08 -11.18
C LEU A 162 13.39 4.87 -11.56
N LEU A 163 13.89 5.64 -12.53
CA LEU A 163 15.27 5.48 -13.02
C LEU A 163 16.29 5.76 -11.91
N GLU A 164 16.06 6.77 -11.07
CA GLU A 164 16.90 7.10 -9.92
C GLU A 164 16.92 6.01 -8.83
N ASP A 165 15.82 5.29 -8.65
CA ASP A 165 15.75 4.16 -7.71
C ASP A 165 16.37 2.88 -8.31
N LEU A 166 16.30 2.71 -9.64
CA LEU A 166 16.99 1.65 -10.37
C LEU A 166 18.52 1.88 -10.44
N VAL A 167 18.97 3.13 -10.56
CA VAL A 167 20.39 3.49 -10.47
C VAL A 167 20.93 3.13 -9.09
N LEU A 168 20.20 3.43 -8.02
CA LEU A 168 20.57 2.98 -6.67
C LEU A 168 20.60 1.44 -6.58
N ALA A 169 19.59 0.75 -7.10
CA ALA A 169 19.56 -0.72 -7.09
C ALA A 169 20.77 -1.35 -7.83
N ALA A 170 21.16 -0.79 -8.97
CA ALA A 170 22.34 -1.19 -9.73
C ALA A 170 23.65 -0.85 -9.00
N GLN A 171 23.74 0.30 -8.34
CA GLN A 171 24.87 0.72 -7.53
C GLN A 171 25.10 -0.22 -6.33
N GLU A 172 24.04 -0.65 -5.66
CA GLU A 172 24.09 -1.51 -4.46
C GLU A 172 24.14 -3.01 -4.80
N GLY A 173 23.81 -3.40 -6.03
CA GLY A 173 23.96 -4.78 -6.53
C GLY A 173 22.83 -5.74 -6.14
N VAL A 174 21.64 -5.21 -5.81
CA VAL A 174 20.46 -6.01 -5.44
C VAL A 174 19.85 -6.75 -6.64
N PHE A 175 19.02 -7.77 -6.38
CA PHE A 175 18.20 -8.37 -7.43
C PHE A 175 17.08 -7.42 -7.85
N VAL A 176 16.77 -7.35 -9.16
CA VAL A 176 15.68 -6.52 -9.69
C VAL A 176 14.72 -7.36 -10.53
N ASN A 177 13.44 -7.36 -10.16
CA ASN A 177 12.40 -8.10 -10.87
C ASN A 177 11.84 -7.22 -12.02
N ILE A 178 11.99 -7.67 -13.26
CA ILE A 178 11.46 -7.01 -14.47
C ILE A 178 9.95 -7.25 -14.56
N ASP A 179 9.17 -6.19 -14.71
CA ASP A 179 7.70 -6.21 -14.72
C ASP A 179 7.09 -5.90 -16.11
N SER A 180 7.79 -5.14 -16.96
CA SER A 180 7.34 -4.69 -18.30
C SER A 180 8.51 -4.34 -19.24
N GLU A 181 8.22 -3.99 -20.50
CA GLU A 181 9.21 -3.63 -21.51
C GLU A 181 9.98 -2.35 -21.15
N PHE A 182 9.28 -1.25 -20.85
CA PHE A 182 9.94 0.02 -20.47
C PHE A 182 10.74 -0.10 -19.16
N ASP A 183 10.37 -1.05 -18.30
CA ASP A 183 11.05 -1.35 -17.06
C ASP A 183 12.39 -2.07 -17.32
N LEU A 184 12.46 -2.94 -18.34
CA LEU A 184 13.74 -3.47 -18.85
C LEU A 184 14.62 -2.35 -19.40
N ASP A 185 14.08 -1.47 -20.25
CA ASP A 185 14.82 -0.34 -20.84
C ASP A 185 15.42 0.57 -19.75
N ASN A 186 14.63 0.88 -18.71
CA ASN A 186 15.09 1.65 -17.55
C ASN A 186 16.17 0.92 -16.74
N ILE A 187 16.12 -0.40 -16.61
CA ILE A 187 17.17 -1.18 -15.92
C ILE A 187 18.47 -1.18 -16.74
N VAL A 188 18.40 -1.27 -18.07
CA VAL A 188 19.57 -1.14 -18.97
C VAL A 188 20.18 0.25 -18.87
N ALA A 189 19.35 1.31 -18.84
CA ALA A 189 19.81 2.67 -18.62
C ALA A 189 20.48 2.84 -17.24
N ALA A 190 19.87 2.30 -16.18
CA ALA A 190 20.41 2.34 -14.82
C ALA A 190 21.75 1.61 -14.69
N ALA A 191 21.88 0.42 -15.30
CA ALA A 191 23.12 -0.36 -15.34
C ALA A 191 24.29 0.43 -15.96
N ARG A 192 24.02 1.13 -17.08
CA ARG A 192 24.99 2.01 -17.76
C ARG A 192 25.39 3.21 -16.90
N ILE A 193 24.42 3.87 -16.26
CA ILE A 193 24.66 5.02 -15.36
C ILE A 193 25.46 4.59 -14.11
N ALA A 194 25.18 3.42 -13.57
CA ALA A 194 25.86 2.87 -12.39
C ALA A 194 27.23 2.23 -12.71
N GLY A 195 27.53 1.96 -13.98
CA GLY A 195 28.70 1.18 -14.40
C GLY A 195 28.68 -0.26 -13.88
N LYS A 196 27.50 -0.84 -13.65
CA LYS A 196 27.33 -2.15 -12.99
C LYS A 196 26.24 -2.99 -13.65
N ARG A 197 26.56 -4.27 -13.87
CA ARG A 197 25.63 -5.30 -14.36
C ARG A 197 24.59 -5.63 -13.30
N VAL A 198 23.30 -5.60 -13.67
CA VAL A 198 22.17 -5.85 -12.77
C VAL A 198 21.76 -7.33 -12.82
N ASN A 199 21.61 -7.96 -11.66
CA ASN A 199 21.05 -9.31 -11.56
C ASN A 199 19.52 -9.22 -11.63
N VAL A 200 18.92 -9.73 -12.71
CA VAL A 200 17.49 -9.60 -12.98
C VAL A 200 16.73 -10.92 -12.92
N LEU A 201 15.46 -10.85 -12.56
CA LEU A 201 14.50 -11.95 -12.69
C LEU A 201 13.31 -11.50 -13.53
N LEU A 202 12.79 -12.35 -14.41
CA LEU A 202 11.55 -12.03 -15.13
C LEU A 202 10.33 -12.33 -14.24
N ARG A 203 9.48 -11.34 -13.98
CA ARG A 203 8.20 -11.57 -13.31
C ARG A 203 7.19 -12.08 -14.33
N ILE A 204 6.91 -13.38 -14.31
CA ILE A 204 5.95 -14.03 -15.22
C ILE A 204 4.62 -14.23 -14.50
N ASN A 205 3.51 -14.01 -15.21
CA ASN A 205 2.18 -14.38 -14.75
C ASN A 205 1.86 -15.82 -15.21
N PRO A 206 1.87 -16.82 -14.30
CA PRO A 206 1.56 -18.20 -14.67
C PRO A 206 0.07 -18.32 -15.04
N ASP A 207 -0.22 -19.05 -16.12
CA ASP A 207 -1.58 -19.27 -16.62
C ASP A 207 -2.23 -20.44 -15.87
N VAL A 208 -2.58 -20.20 -14.61
CA VAL A 208 -3.23 -21.16 -13.71
C VAL A 208 -4.69 -21.39 -14.13
N ASP A 209 -5.17 -22.63 -14.04
CA ASP A 209 -6.50 -23.00 -14.53
C ASP A 209 -7.61 -22.13 -13.90
N PRO A 210 -8.37 -21.34 -14.69
CA PRO A 210 -9.44 -20.49 -14.18
C PRO A 210 -10.63 -21.26 -13.59
N GLN A 211 -10.76 -22.57 -13.84
CA GLN A 211 -11.77 -23.42 -13.19
C GLN A 211 -11.39 -23.76 -11.74
N VAL A 212 -10.08 -23.89 -11.47
CA VAL A 212 -9.55 -24.22 -10.14
C VAL A 212 -9.27 -22.95 -9.33
N HIS A 213 -8.68 -21.93 -9.98
CA HIS A 213 -8.19 -20.70 -9.35
C HIS A 213 -8.75 -19.42 -9.99
N PRO A 214 -10.09 -19.25 -10.10
CA PRO A 214 -10.72 -18.19 -10.89
C PRO A 214 -10.26 -16.77 -10.51
N TYR A 215 -10.06 -16.49 -9.22
CA TYR A 215 -9.59 -15.19 -8.74
C TYR A 215 -8.16 -14.88 -9.16
N VAL A 216 -7.26 -15.87 -9.18
CA VAL A 216 -5.85 -15.67 -9.54
C VAL A 216 -5.69 -15.58 -11.05
N ALA A 217 -6.39 -16.42 -11.83
CA ALA A 217 -6.41 -16.32 -13.29
C ALA A 217 -7.00 -14.96 -13.75
N THR A 218 -8.10 -14.51 -13.14
CA THR A 218 -8.69 -13.19 -13.41
C THR A 218 -7.76 -12.05 -12.98
N GLY A 219 -7.08 -12.21 -11.85
CA GLY A 219 -6.03 -11.29 -11.38
C GLY A 219 -4.90 -11.16 -12.40
N ASN A 220 -4.25 -12.26 -12.76
CA ASN A 220 -3.13 -12.32 -13.70
C ASN A 220 -3.44 -11.71 -15.08
N LYS A 221 -4.72 -11.73 -15.50
CA LYS A 221 -5.17 -11.16 -16.77
C LYS A 221 -5.52 -9.67 -16.72
N ASN A 222 -6.06 -9.19 -15.60
CA ASN A 222 -6.55 -7.81 -15.45
C ASN A 222 -5.61 -6.91 -14.61
N SER A 223 -4.55 -7.48 -14.03
CA SER A 223 -3.59 -6.79 -13.19
C SER A 223 -2.58 -5.96 -13.99
N LYS A 224 -2.15 -4.85 -13.40
CA LYS A 224 -1.05 -3.98 -13.87
C LYS A 224 0.35 -4.52 -13.54
N PHE A 225 0.50 -5.84 -13.40
CA PHE A 225 1.70 -6.49 -12.88
C PHE A 225 2.13 -7.65 -13.76
N GLY A 226 3.42 -7.71 -14.07
CA GLY A 226 4.09 -8.88 -14.60
C GLY A 226 3.84 -9.18 -16.08
N ILE A 227 4.71 -10.03 -16.60
CA ILE A 227 4.85 -10.37 -18.00
C ILE A 227 3.90 -11.52 -18.34
N ARG A 228 3.07 -11.30 -19.37
CA ARG A 228 2.28 -12.35 -20.02
C ARG A 228 3.20 -13.37 -20.71
N ASN A 229 2.93 -14.66 -20.52
CA ASN A 229 3.79 -15.73 -21.03
C ASN A 229 4.03 -15.65 -22.55
N GLU A 230 3.06 -15.14 -23.33
CA GLU A 230 3.18 -15.01 -24.79
C GLU A 230 4.23 -13.96 -25.23
N LYS A 231 4.69 -13.10 -24.31
CA LYS A 231 5.79 -12.16 -24.53
C LYS A 231 7.15 -12.65 -24.05
N LEU A 232 7.24 -13.83 -23.41
CA LEU A 232 8.48 -14.30 -22.76
C LEU A 232 9.70 -14.23 -23.70
N GLN A 233 9.57 -14.68 -24.96
CA GLN A 233 10.67 -14.67 -25.92
C GLN A 233 11.27 -13.28 -26.14
N TRP A 234 10.44 -12.23 -26.22
CA TRP A 234 10.93 -10.85 -26.41
C TRP A 234 11.87 -10.44 -25.28
N PHE A 235 11.51 -10.76 -24.03
CA PHE A 235 12.35 -10.44 -22.87
C PHE A 235 13.67 -11.23 -22.88
N LEU A 236 13.66 -12.49 -23.33
CA LEU A 236 14.87 -13.28 -23.48
C LEU A 236 15.79 -12.72 -24.58
N ASP A 237 15.22 -12.30 -25.71
CA ASP A 237 15.97 -11.69 -26.82
C ASP A 237 16.57 -10.33 -26.42
N GLN A 238 15.85 -9.52 -25.63
CA GLN A 238 16.39 -8.28 -25.06
C GLN A 238 17.52 -8.55 -24.05
N VAL A 239 17.36 -9.51 -23.12
CA VAL A 239 18.44 -9.86 -22.16
C VAL A 239 19.69 -10.34 -22.90
N LYS A 240 19.54 -11.14 -23.98
CA LYS A 240 20.65 -11.54 -24.86
C LYS A 240 21.32 -10.37 -25.58
N SER A 241 20.58 -9.29 -25.83
CA SER A 241 21.07 -8.07 -26.50
C SER A 241 21.83 -7.12 -25.57
N TYR A 242 21.71 -7.29 -24.24
CA TYR A 242 22.37 -6.46 -23.21
C TYR A 242 23.20 -7.31 -22.22
N PRO A 243 24.22 -8.06 -22.71
CA PRO A 243 24.96 -9.02 -21.90
C PRO A 243 25.92 -8.36 -20.90
N ASP A 244 26.28 -7.09 -21.07
CA ASP A 244 27.13 -6.35 -20.12
C ASP A 244 26.28 -5.67 -19.04
N GLU A 245 25.06 -5.24 -19.37
CA GLU A 245 24.14 -4.56 -18.45
C GLU A 245 23.28 -5.51 -17.62
N LEU A 246 22.86 -6.66 -18.16
CA LEU A 246 21.89 -7.57 -17.53
C LEU A 246 22.46 -8.97 -17.29
N LYS A 247 22.27 -9.54 -16.09
CA LYS A 247 22.37 -10.99 -15.84
C LYS A 247 21.00 -11.53 -15.44
N LEU A 248 20.32 -12.23 -16.33
CA LEU A 248 19.12 -12.99 -15.96
C LEU A 248 19.52 -14.20 -15.10
N VAL A 249 19.06 -14.21 -13.85
CA VAL A 249 19.40 -15.23 -12.83
C VAL A 249 18.20 -16.06 -12.39
N GLY A 250 16.98 -15.64 -12.70
CA GLY A 250 15.77 -16.28 -12.16
C GLY A 250 14.46 -15.89 -12.82
N ALA A 251 13.40 -16.54 -12.36
CA ALA A 251 12.02 -16.18 -12.67
C ALA A 251 11.22 -15.93 -11.38
N HIS A 252 10.25 -15.02 -11.44
CA HIS A 252 9.42 -14.61 -10.32
C HIS A 252 7.92 -14.73 -10.67
N CYS A 253 7.09 -15.17 -9.74
CA CYS A 253 5.64 -14.97 -9.80
C CYS A 253 5.10 -14.52 -8.43
N HIS A 254 3.93 -13.86 -8.40
CA HIS A 254 3.31 -13.43 -7.16
C HIS A 254 1.79 -13.61 -7.24
N LEU A 255 1.26 -14.57 -6.50
CA LEU A 255 -0.06 -15.17 -6.75
C LEU A 255 -1.22 -14.45 -6.04
N GLY A 256 -0.92 -13.47 -5.17
CA GLY A 256 -1.91 -12.65 -4.48
C GLY A 256 -1.60 -12.44 -2.99
N SER A 257 -2.64 -12.22 -2.19
CA SER A 257 -2.53 -12.12 -0.73
C SER A 257 -3.68 -12.87 -0.06
N THR A 258 -3.53 -13.14 1.24
CA THR A 258 -4.53 -13.87 2.06
C THR A 258 -4.91 -15.24 1.48
N ILE A 259 -3.93 -15.94 0.90
CA ILE A 259 -4.11 -17.27 0.32
C ILE A 259 -4.23 -18.31 1.44
N THR A 260 -5.36 -18.99 1.50
CA THR A 260 -5.71 -19.97 2.56
C THR A 260 -5.64 -21.43 2.11
N LYS A 261 -5.19 -21.71 0.88
CA LYS A 261 -4.96 -23.05 0.32
C LYS A 261 -3.62 -23.07 -0.41
N VAL A 262 -2.80 -24.10 -0.23
CA VAL A 262 -1.46 -24.16 -0.85
C VAL A 262 -1.44 -24.71 -2.27
N ASP A 263 -2.55 -25.28 -2.76
CA ASP A 263 -2.66 -25.84 -4.11
C ASP A 263 -2.22 -24.86 -5.21
N ILE A 264 -2.62 -23.59 -5.12
CA ILE A 264 -2.22 -22.55 -6.07
C ILE A 264 -0.69 -22.37 -6.17
N PHE A 265 0.06 -22.59 -5.08
CA PHE A 265 1.53 -22.48 -5.10
C PHE A 265 2.18 -23.68 -5.80
N ARG A 266 1.66 -24.90 -5.61
CA ARG A 266 2.07 -26.09 -6.39
C ARG A 266 1.83 -25.85 -7.87
N ASP A 267 0.58 -25.55 -8.22
CA ASP A 267 0.12 -25.51 -9.60
C ASP A 267 0.83 -24.37 -10.38
N ALA A 268 1.09 -23.23 -9.73
CA ALA A 268 1.92 -22.17 -10.28
C ALA A 268 3.40 -22.53 -10.37
N ALA A 269 3.98 -23.21 -9.38
CA ALA A 269 5.38 -23.62 -9.40
C ALA A 269 5.66 -24.65 -10.52
N GLU A 270 4.73 -25.56 -10.80
CA GLU A 270 4.83 -26.48 -11.94
C GLU A 270 4.85 -25.74 -13.30
N ILE A 271 4.15 -24.62 -13.42
CA ILE A 271 4.19 -23.76 -14.61
C ILE A 271 5.52 -22.99 -14.67
N MET A 272 5.91 -22.34 -13.57
CA MET A 272 7.14 -21.54 -13.50
C MET A 272 8.40 -22.38 -13.74
N VAL A 273 8.43 -23.63 -13.28
CA VAL A 273 9.57 -24.53 -13.51
C VAL A 273 9.66 -24.97 -14.97
N LYS A 274 8.54 -25.12 -15.70
CA LYS A 274 8.57 -25.36 -17.16
C LYS A 274 9.19 -24.18 -17.90
N PHE A 275 8.80 -22.94 -17.56
CA PHE A 275 9.46 -21.75 -18.10
C PHE A 275 10.95 -21.67 -17.74
N ILE A 276 11.35 -22.06 -16.52
CA ILE A 276 12.78 -22.14 -16.14
C ILE A 276 13.54 -23.18 -16.98
N ASP A 277 12.95 -24.37 -17.20
CA ASP A 277 13.55 -25.43 -18.01
C ASP A 277 13.66 -24.99 -19.50
N GLU A 278 12.67 -24.28 -20.04
CA GLU A 278 12.70 -23.64 -21.38
C GLU A 278 13.76 -22.53 -21.49
N ILE A 279 13.85 -21.65 -20.49
CA ILE A 279 14.83 -20.55 -20.45
C ILE A 279 16.25 -21.12 -20.34
N ARG A 280 16.47 -22.17 -19.54
CA ARG A 280 17.77 -22.88 -19.47
C ARG A 280 18.14 -23.52 -20.81
N ALA A 281 17.18 -24.13 -21.51
CA ALA A 281 17.40 -24.68 -22.86
C ALA A 281 17.81 -23.60 -23.90
N GLN A 282 17.46 -22.33 -23.65
CA GLN A 282 17.90 -21.19 -24.45
C GLN A 282 19.29 -20.62 -24.07
N GLY A 283 20.00 -21.24 -23.12
CA GLY A 283 21.39 -20.92 -22.76
C GLY A 283 21.56 -19.96 -21.57
N PHE A 284 20.51 -19.69 -20.79
CA PHE A 284 20.61 -18.80 -19.62
C PHE A 284 20.94 -19.57 -18.32
N ASP A 285 21.84 -19.02 -17.52
CA ASP A 285 22.24 -19.51 -16.19
C ASP A 285 21.20 -19.19 -15.10
N ILE A 286 20.04 -19.85 -15.18
CA ILE A 286 18.96 -19.71 -14.20
C ILE A 286 19.28 -20.51 -12.94
N SER A 287 19.37 -19.80 -11.82
CA SER A 287 19.63 -20.35 -10.48
C SER A 287 18.52 -20.06 -9.47
N TYR A 288 17.64 -19.07 -9.69
CA TYR A 288 16.60 -18.69 -8.72
C TYR A 288 15.17 -18.90 -9.23
N LEU A 289 14.31 -19.43 -8.35
CA LEU A 289 12.86 -19.34 -8.48
C LEU A 289 12.33 -18.51 -7.30
N ASN A 290 11.65 -17.40 -7.60
CA ASN A 290 10.94 -16.58 -6.62
C ASN A 290 9.43 -16.86 -6.75
N ILE A 291 8.83 -17.50 -5.73
CA ILE A 291 7.38 -17.81 -5.74
C ILE A 291 6.52 -16.69 -5.13
N GLY A 292 7.13 -15.53 -4.85
CA GLY A 292 6.44 -14.40 -4.23
C GLY A 292 6.03 -14.71 -2.80
N GLY A 293 4.95 -14.08 -2.36
CA GLY A 293 4.36 -14.31 -1.04
C GLY A 293 2.87 -14.56 -1.13
N GLY A 294 2.16 -14.25 -0.06
CA GLY A 294 0.70 -14.19 -0.06
C GLY A 294 -0.01 -15.13 0.92
N LEU A 295 0.72 -16.01 1.61
CA LEU A 295 0.18 -16.90 2.65
C LEU A 295 -0.69 -16.13 3.67
N GLY A 296 -1.85 -16.69 3.99
CA GLY A 296 -2.82 -16.11 4.91
C GLY A 296 -2.46 -16.27 6.40
N ILE A 297 -3.33 -15.71 7.24
CA ILE A 297 -3.38 -15.87 8.70
C ILE A 297 -4.85 -15.87 9.16
N ASP A 298 -5.16 -16.39 10.35
CA ASP A 298 -6.52 -16.42 10.89
C ASP A 298 -6.89 -15.07 11.52
N TYR A 299 -7.38 -14.15 10.69
CA TYR A 299 -7.94 -12.86 11.14
C TYR A 299 -9.23 -12.99 11.97
N TYR A 300 -9.92 -14.14 11.93
CA TYR A 300 -11.23 -14.34 12.56
C TYR A 300 -11.12 -14.87 13.99
N HIS A 301 -10.00 -15.51 14.33
CA HIS A 301 -9.71 -16.15 15.62
C HIS A 301 -10.68 -17.31 15.92
N THR A 302 -11.23 -17.91 14.86
CA THR A 302 -12.17 -19.04 14.91
C THR A 302 -11.47 -20.40 15.10
N GLY A 303 -10.13 -20.40 15.25
CA GLY A 303 -9.34 -21.63 15.34
C GLY A 303 -9.27 -22.36 14.01
N THR A 304 -9.39 -21.63 12.90
CA THR A 304 -9.42 -22.21 11.56
C THR A 304 -8.01 -22.65 11.17
N VAL A 305 -7.84 -23.95 10.93
CA VAL A 305 -6.55 -24.50 10.48
C VAL A 305 -6.24 -23.96 9.08
N LEU A 306 -5.22 -23.11 9.01
CA LEU A 306 -4.67 -22.57 7.77
C LEU A 306 -3.32 -23.23 7.46
N PRO A 307 -2.90 -23.25 6.18
CA PRO A 307 -1.62 -23.85 5.81
C PRO A 307 -0.45 -23.11 6.47
N THR A 308 0.49 -23.89 7.00
CA THR A 308 1.72 -23.41 7.63
C THR A 308 2.79 -23.03 6.57
N PRO A 309 3.88 -22.36 6.98
CA PRO A 309 5.10 -22.27 6.18
C PRO A 309 5.58 -23.64 5.67
N GLY A 310 5.49 -24.69 6.50
CA GLY A 310 5.84 -26.06 6.12
C GLY A 310 4.99 -26.60 4.97
N ASP A 311 3.67 -26.45 5.06
CA ASP A 311 2.73 -26.86 4.00
C ASP A 311 3.01 -26.13 2.69
N LEU A 312 3.29 -24.82 2.76
CA LEU A 312 3.68 -24.02 1.61
C LEU A 312 4.97 -24.53 0.96
N ILE A 313 6.08 -24.64 1.70
CA ILE A 313 7.37 -25.06 1.10
C ILE A 313 7.28 -26.50 0.58
N ASN A 314 6.53 -27.39 1.24
CA ASN A 314 6.36 -28.77 0.79
C ASN A 314 5.63 -28.87 -0.58
N THR A 315 4.87 -27.86 -1.02
CA THR A 315 4.32 -27.85 -2.39
C THR A 315 5.36 -27.64 -3.48
N VAL A 316 6.52 -27.07 -3.17
CA VAL A 316 7.55 -26.68 -4.15
C VAL A 316 8.89 -27.38 -3.95
N ARG A 317 9.15 -27.95 -2.75
CA ARG A 317 10.45 -28.51 -2.34
C ARG A 317 11.07 -29.43 -3.39
N ASP A 318 10.34 -30.42 -3.89
CA ASP A 318 10.89 -31.43 -4.81
C ASP A 318 11.06 -30.89 -6.24
N LEU A 319 10.23 -29.94 -6.66
CA LEU A 319 10.41 -29.21 -7.92
C LEU A 319 11.69 -28.36 -7.89
N VAL A 320 11.93 -27.65 -6.79
CA VAL A 320 13.12 -26.83 -6.55
C VAL A 320 14.39 -27.70 -6.48
N LYS A 321 14.36 -28.79 -5.68
CA LYS A 321 15.51 -29.71 -5.55
C LYS A 321 15.87 -30.40 -6.85
N SER A 322 14.89 -30.95 -7.58
CA SER A 322 15.13 -31.67 -8.84
C SER A 322 15.73 -30.80 -9.94
N ARG A 323 15.64 -29.46 -9.84
CA ARG A 323 16.21 -28.50 -10.79
C ARG A 323 17.45 -27.76 -10.25
N ASN A 324 17.92 -28.09 -9.05
CA ASN A 324 18.99 -27.35 -8.36
C ASN A 324 18.75 -25.83 -8.38
N LEU A 325 17.59 -25.41 -7.86
CA LEU A 325 17.18 -24.01 -7.76
C LEU A 325 17.30 -23.49 -6.33
N ASN A 326 17.68 -22.23 -6.21
CA ASN A 326 17.60 -21.44 -4.99
C ASN A 326 16.18 -20.86 -4.88
N LEU A 327 15.49 -21.12 -3.77
CA LEU A 327 14.11 -20.66 -3.56
C LEU A 327 14.09 -19.29 -2.86
N ILE A 328 13.46 -18.30 -3.49
CA ILE A 328 13.11 -17.03 -2.86
C ILE A 328 11.61 -17.06 -2.51
N ILE A 329 11.28 -16.61 -1.31
CA ILE A 329 9.91 -16.33 -0.87
C ILE A 329 9.83 -14.88 -0.39
N GLU A 330 8.66 -14.24 -0.59
CA GLU A 330 8.40 -12.84 -0.23
C GLU A 330 7.34 -12.68 0.89
N PRO A 331 7.46 -13.36 2.05
CA PRO A 331 6.47 -13.23 3.11
C PRO A 331 6.51 -11.83 3.75
N GLY A 332 5.30 -11.30 3.99
CA GLY A 332 5.10 -10.08 4.78
C GLY A 332 4.04 -10.34 5.84
N ARG A 333 2.79 -10.54 5.41
CA ARG A 333 1.64 -10.81 6.31
C ARG A 333 1.90 -11.96 7.27
N SER A 334 2.35 -13.10 6.77
CA SER A 334 2.67 -14.30 7.56
C SER A 334 3.89 -14.18 8.48
N LEU A 335 4.70 -13.11 8.35
CA LEU A 335 5.79 -12.81 9.28
C LEU A 335 5.41 -11.79 10.36
N ILE A 336 4.57 -10.80 10.03
CA ILE A 336 4.39 -9.62 10.90
C ILE A 336 2.94 -9.32 11.32
N ALA A 337 1.90 -9.90 10.71
CA ALA A 337 0.51 -9.53 11.01
C ALA A 337 0.07 -9.93 12.43
N ASN A 338 0.06 -11.22 12.73
CA ASN A 338 -0.33 -11.84 14.01
C ASN A 338 0.65 -11.60 15.17
N THR A 339 1.59 -10.66 15.00
CA THR A 339 2.56 -10.28 16.03
C THR A 339 2.07 -9.10 16.87
N CYS A 340 0.94 -8.48 16.51
CA CYS A 340 0.63 -7.12 16.94
C CYS A 340 -0.87 -6.83 17.06
N CYS A 341 -1.21 -6.00 18.06
CA CYS A 341 -2.50 -5.34 18.17
C CYS A 341 -2.35 -3.82 18.08
N LEU A 342 -3.32 -3.13 17.48
CA LEU A 342 -3.54 -1.71 17.73
C LEU A 342 -4.33 -1.61 19.05
N VAL A 343 -3.74 -0.97 20.06
CA VAL A 343 -4.32 -0.79 21.39
C VAL A 343 -4.96 0.59 21.49
N ASN A 344 -6.21 0.63 21.98
CA ASN A 344 -7.08 1.80 22.01
C ASN A 344 -7.75 1.93 23.39
N ARG A 345 -8.33 3.10 23.67
CA ARG A 345 -9.18 3.38 24.83
C ARG A 345 -10.58 3.79 24.36
N VAL A 346 -11.61 3.32 25.06
CA VAL A 346 -13.00 3.67 24.77
C VAL A 346 -13.28 5.12 25.18
N THR A 347 -13.53 5.98 24.19
CA THR A 347 -13.97 7.37 24.38
C THR A 347 -15.40 7.41 24.94
N GLY A 348 -16.27 6.50 24.49
CA GLY A 348 -17.62 6.32 25.03
C GLY A 348 -18.47 5.36 24.22
N VAL A 349 -19.64 5.00 24.76
CA VAL A 349 -20.64 4.16 24.09
C VAL A 349 -21.87 5.01 23.74
N LYS A 350 -22.46 4.82 22.57
CA LYS A 350 -23.68 5.51 22.12
C LYS A 350 -24.59 4.60 21.30
N THR A 351 -25.84 5.00 21.13
CA THR A 351 -26.78 4.37 20.19
C THR A 351 -27.39 5.42 19.27
N ASN A 352 -27.89 5.02 18.10
CA ASN A 352 -28.77 5.83 17.26
C ASN A 352 -30.21 5.32 17.24
N GLY A 353 -30.56 4.36 18.12
CA GLY A 353 -31.85 3.68 18.18
C GLY A 353 -31.91 2.36 17.38
N THR A 354 -31.05 2.19 16.36
CA THR A 354 -30.99 0.97 15.53
C THR A 354 -29.66 0.24 15.66
N LYS A 355 -28.56 0.99 15.83
CA LYS A 355 -27.21 0.46 16.06
C LYS A 355 -26.59 1.08 17.30
N ASN A 356 -25.80 0.27 18.00
CA ASN A 356 -24.94 0.69 19.09
C ASN A 356 -23.51 0.85 18.59
N PHE A 357 -22.77 1.78 19.17
CA PHE A 357 -21.42 2.14 18.76
C PHE A 357 -20.51 2.24 19.97
N ILE A 358 -19.35 1.57 19.91
CA ILE A 358 -18.22 1.81 20.80
C ILE A 358 -17.30 2.79 20.07
N VAL A 359 -17.22 4.03 20.56
CA VAL A 359 -16.33 5.05 20.03
C VAL A 359 -14.99 4.93 20.76
N ILE A 360 -13.91 4.67 20.02
CA ILE A 360 -12.54 4.56 20.55
C ILE A 360 -11.70 5.79 20.20
N ASP A 361 -10.50 5.89 20.77
CA ASP A 361 -9.52 6.94 20.44
C ASP A 361 -8.76 6.67 19.13
N GLY A 362 -8.64 5.43 18.64
CA GLY A 362 -8.07 5.07 17.33
C GLY A 362 -9.07 5.20 16.16
N SER A 363 -8.57 5.15 14.92
CA SER A 363 -9.38 5.38 13.70
C SER A 363 -8.81 4.73 12.43
N MET A 364 -9.54 4.89 11.32
CA MET A 364 -9.09 4.63 9.96
C MET A 364 -7.81 5.41 9.56
N ALA A 365 -7.47 6.52 10.25
CA ALA A 365 -6.22 7.23 10.00
C ALA A 365 -5.01 6.41 10.46
N GLU A 366 -5.11 5.70 11.60
CA GLU A 366 -4.10 4.75 12.04
C GLU A 366 -4.19 3.40 11.35
N LEU A 367 -5.40 2.88 11.10
CA LEU A 367 -5.66 1.51 10.64
C LEU A 367 -6.80 1.49 9.60
N ILE A 368 -6.46 1.77 8.34
CA ILE A 368 -7.45 1.92 7.25
C ILE A 368 -8.04 0.60 6.71
N ARG A 369 -7.49 -0.57 7.10
CA ARG A 369 -7.81 -1.86 6.45
C ARG A 369 -9.31 -2.22 6.42
N PRO A 370 -10.10 -2.07 7.49
CA PRO A 370 -11.53 -2.38 7.46
C PRO A 370 -12.27 -1.45 6.51
N SER A 371 -11.97 -0.14 6.52
CA SER A 371 -12.56 0.83 5.59
C SER A 371 -12.20 0.58 4.13
N LEU A 372 -10.96 0.18 3.82
CA LEU A 372 -10.44 0.11 2.46
C LEU A 372 -10.73 -1.23 1.75
N TYR A 373 -10.93 -2.30 2.53
CA TYR A 373 -11.04 -3.67 2.01
C TYR A 373 -12.24 -4.46 2.58
N ASP A 374 -13.12 -3.82 3.37
CA ASP A 374 -14.09 -4.49 4.28
C ASP A 374 -13.43 -5.62 5.12
N ALA A 375 -12.14 -5.46 5.44
CA ALA A 375 -11.34 -6.49 6.08
C ALA A 375 -11.74 -6.71 7.55
N TYR A 376 -12.02 -7.96 7.89
CA TYR A 376 -12.12 -8.38 9.28
C TYR A 376 -10.74 -8.39 9.96
N GLN A 377 -10.72 -7.96 11.22
CA GLN A 377 -9.67 -8.14 12.23
C GLN A 377 -10.38 -8.36 13.57
N HIS A 378 -9.94 -9.33 14.38
CA HIS A 378 -10.59 -9.61 15.67
C HIS A 378 -10.50 -8.40 16.63
N ILE A 379 -11.52 -8.24 17.48
CA ILE A 379 -11.61 -7.15 18.47
C ILE A 379 -12.15 -7.71 19.78
N GLU A 380 -11.43 -7.44 20.87
CA GLU A 380 -11.85 -7.74 22.25
C GLU A 380 -11.46 -6.59 23.21
N LEU A 381 -11.94 -6.66 24.45
CA LEU A 381 -11.54 -5.75 25.52
C LEU A 381 -10.24 -6.24 26.18
N VAL A 382 -9.38 -5.31 26.57
CA VAL A 382 -8.12 -5.61 27.26
C VAL A 382 -8.39 -6.22 28.64
N SER A 383 -9.20 -5.55 29.45
CA SER A 383 -9.50 -5.92 30.85
C SER A 383 -10.86 -6.63 30.96
N PRO A 384 -11.16 -7.29 32.09
CA PRO A 384 -12.50 -7.79 32.37
C PRO A 384 -13.54 -6.65 32.31
N PRO A 385 -14.73 -6.88 31.73
CA PRO A 385 -15.82 -5.93 31.83
C PRO A 385 -16.38 -5.88 33.27
N PRO A 386 -17.17 -4.85 33.62
CA PRO A 386 -18.03 -4.89 34.81
C PRO A 386 -18.88 -6.17 34.86
N SER A 387 -19.12 -6.71 36.06
CA SER A 387 -19.84 -7.99 36.24
C SER A 387 -21.32 -7.96 35.85
N ASP A 388 -21.88 -6.76 35.68
CA ASP A 388 -23.23 -6.46 35.20
C ASP A 388 -23.28 -6.03 33.71
N ALA A 389 -22.12 -5.98 33.02
CA ALA A 389 -22.05 -5.51 31.64
C ALA A 389 -22.76 -6.45 30.66
N THR A 390 -23.84 -5.97 30.06
CA THR A 390 -24.59 -6.72 29.05
C THR A 390 -23.79 -6.90 27.77
N ILE A 391 -23.78 -8.12 27.23
CA ILE A 391 -23.30 -8.37 25.87
C ILE A 391 -24.31 -7.80 24.88
N SER A 392 -23.82 -7.15 23.84
CA SER A 392 -24.63 -6.56 22.77
C SER A 392 -23.83 -6.43 21.47
N THR A 393 -24.54 -6.28 20.35
CA THR A 393 -23.92 -6.02 19.04
C THR A 393 -23.55 -4.53 18.92
N PHE A 394 -22.29 -4.25 18.60
CA PHE A 394 -21.73 -2.91 18.41
C PHE A 394 -21.00 -2.78 17.07
N ASP A 395 -21.02 -1.59 16.48
CA ASP A 395 -19.96 -1.16 15.56
C ASP A 395 -18.87 -0.45 16.37
N VAL A 396 -17.61 -0.79 16.13
CA VAL A 396 -16.44 -0.15 16.75
C VAL A 396 -15.90 0.89 15.77
N VAL A 397 -15.96 2.15 16.16
CA VAL A 397 -15.73 3.33 15.31
C VAL A 397 -14.76 4.31 15.97
N GLY A 398 -14.03 5.06 15.15
CA GLY A 398 -13.16 6.13 15.65
C GLY A 398 -13.87 7.49 15.75
N PRO A 399 -13.09 8.57 15.96
CA PRO A 399 -13.58 9.95 16.06
C PRO A 399 -13.48 10.76 14.75
N VAL A 400 -13.11 10.16 13.61
CA VAL A 400 -12.94 10.87 12.32
C VAL A 400 -14.28 11.26 11.72
N CYS A 401 -14.31 12.35 10.95
CA CYS A 401 -15.53 12.99 10.42
C CYS A 401 -16.29 12.22 9.31
N GLU A 402 -16.01 10.94 9.06
CA GLU A 402 -16.59 10.17 7.96
C GLU A 402 -17.18 8.83 8.43
N SER A 403 -18.31 8.40 7.85
CA SER A 403 -18.95 7.11 8.17
C SER A 403 -18.15 5.86 7.75
N ALA A 404 -17.02 6.07 7.06
CA ALA A 404 -16.04 5.03 6.75
C ALA A 404 -15.09 4.74 7.94
N ASP A 405 -15.07 5.56 8.99
CA ASP A 405 -14.24 5.36 10.19
C ASP A 405 -14.77 4.26 11.11
N PHE A 406 -14.66 3.01 10.66
CA PHE A 406 -14.94 1.83 11.45
C PHE A 406 -13.71 0.91 11.49
N LEU A 407 -13.45 0.35 12.68
CA LEU A 407 -12.45 -0.71 12.89
C LEU A 407 -13.10 -2.10 12.89
N GLY A 408 -14.40 -2.17 13.18
CA GLY A 408 -15.18 -3.40 13.04
C GLY A 408 -16.68 -3.13 13.08
N LYS A 409 -17.45 -3.79 12.21
CA LYS A 409 -18.92 -3.78 12.24
C LYS A 409 -19.45 -5.02 12.94
N ASN A 410 -20.64 -4.93 13.53
CA ASN A 410 -21.43 -6.03 14.07
C ASN A 410 -20.67 -6.98 15.04
N ARG A 411 -19.93 -6.43 16.02
CA ARG A 411 -19.17 -7.21 17.02
C ARG A 411 -20.02 -7.45 18.26
N GLU A 412 -20.10 -8.69 18.72
CA GLU A 412 -20.71 -9.02 20.01
C GLU A 412 -19.67 -8.79 21.11
N LEU A 413 -19.92 -7.80 21.97
CA LEU A 413 -19.02 -7.40 23.05
C LEU A 413 -19.83 -7.08 24.31
N PRO A 414 -19.29 -7.29 25.53
CA PRO A 414 -19.83 -6.68 26.73
C PRO A 414 -19.71 -5.15 26.64
N ALA A 415 -20.73 -4.41 27.06
CA ALA A 415 -20.74 -2.95 27.01
C ALA A 415 -19.58 -2.35 27.83
N PRO A 416 -18.57 -1.69 27.20
CA PRO A 416 -17.40 -1.21 27.91
C PRO A 416 -17.65 0.11 28.65
N ALA A 417 -16.91 0.33 29.74
CA ALA A 417 -16.86 1.62 30.41
C ALA A 417 -16.00 2.62 29.60
N ARG A 418 -16.19 3.92 29.85
CA ARG A 418 -15.29 4.95 29.31
C ARG A 418 -13.89 4.77 29.91
N GLY A 419 -12.87 4.78 29.06
CA GLY A 419 -11.48 4.55 29.44
C GLY A 419 -11.02 3.09 29.33
N SER A 420 -11.94 2.11 29.27
CA SER A 420 -11.60 0.69 29.09
C SER A 420 -10.73 0.47 27.84
N GLY A 421 -9.74 -0.42 27.94
CA GLY A 421 -8.90 -0.79 26.81
C GLY A 421 -9.61 -1.71 25.81
N LEU A 422 -9.36 -1.49 24.52
CA LEU A 422 -9.89 -2.27 23.41
C LEU A 422 -8.80 -2.45 22.35
N VAL A 423 -8.64 -3.68 21.87
CA VAL A 423 -7.62 -4.05 20.88
C VAL A 423 -8.21 -4.39 19.52
N VAL A 424 -7.47 -4.10 18.45
CA VAL A 424 -7.70 -4.63 17.10
C VAL A 424 -6.53 -5.55 16.76
N HIS A 425 -6.80 -6.84 16.57
CA HIS A 425 -5.78 -7.89 16.42
C HIS A 425 -5.19 -7.94 15.01
N ASP A 426 -4.09 -8.68 14.85
CA ASP A 426 -3.39 -8.93 13.59
C ASP A 426 -2.95 -7.66 12.84
N ALA A 427 -2.72 -6.59 13.60
CA ALA A 427 -2.54 -5.23 13.12
C ALA A 427 -1.09 -4.93 12.70
N GLY A 428 -0.18 -5.90 12.76
CA GLY A 428 1.24 -5.65 12.47
C GLY A 428 1.58 -5.52 10.98
N ALA A 429 0.67 -5.91 10.07
CA ALA A 429 0.89 -5.87 8.63
C ALA A 429 -0.16 -5.01 7.89
N TYR A 430 0.31 -4.10 7.02
CA TYR A 430 -0.52 -3.23 6.19
C TYR A 430 -1.48 -2.33 6.98
N CYS A 431 -1.08 -1.97 8.21
CA CYS A 431 -1.81 -1.06 9.08
C CYS A 431 -0.97 0.21 9.29
N MET A 432 0.08 0.17 10.13
CA MET A 432 0.96 1.33 10.33
C MET A 432 1.73 1.77 9.06
N SER A 433 2.02 0.84 8.13
CA SER A 433 2.60 1.18 6.82
C SER A 433 1.61 1.88 5.86
N MET A 434 0.32 1.89 6.20
CA MET A 434 -0.76 2.58 5.49
C MET A 434 -1.36 3.74 6.31
N ALA A 435 -0.78 4.06 7.48
CA ALA A 435 -1.29 5.11 8.35
C ALA A 435 -1.07 6.52 7.76
N SER A 436 -2.07 7.37 7.94
CA SER A 436 -2.12 8.76 7.48
C SER A 436 -2.19 9.74 8.66
N THR A 437 -2.21 11.03 8.35
CA THR A 437 -2.51 12.12 9.31
C THR A 437 -3.87 12.79 9.02
N TYR A 438 -4.82 12.03 8.45
CA TYR A 438 -6.16 12.54 8.17
C TYR A 438 -6.85 13.08 9.43
N ASN A 439 -7.66 14.14 9.30
CA ASN A 439 -8.21 14.89 10.44
C ASN A 439 -7.13 15.46 11.41
N LEU A 440 -5.88 15.64 10.94
CA LEU A 440 -4.70 15.97 11.76
C LEU A 440 -4.45 14.98 12.91
N LYS A 441 -4.88 13.72 12.72
CA LYS A 441 -4.71 12.63 13.66
C LYS A 441 -3.29 12.05 13.53
N MET A 442 -2.36 12.63 14.27
CA MET A 442 -0.92 12.35 14.14
C MET A 442 -0.59 10.88 14.48
N ARG A 443 0.28 10.27 13.67
CA ARG A 443 0.50 8.82 13.68
C ARG A 443 0.99 8.30 15.04
N PRO A 444 0.55 7.10 15.45
CA PRO A 444 0.74 6.60 16.81
C PRO A 444 2.20 6.18 17.09
N PRO A 445 2.62 6.15 18.37
CA PRO A 445 3.83 5.47 18.78
C PRO A 445 3.71 3.96 18.58
N GLU A 446 4.86 3.29 18.49
CA GLU A 446 4.97 1.84 18.39
C GLU A 446 5.83 1.31 19.53
N TYR A 447 5.43 0.19 20.14
CA TYR A 447 6.12 -0.47 21.24
C TYR A 447 6.20 -1.97 20.98
N TRP A 448 7.28 -2.64 21.41
CA TRP A 448 7.31 -4.10 21.50
C TRP A 448 7.48 -4.61 22.92
N VAL A 449 7.13 -5.88 23.12
CA VAL A 449 7.40 -6.66 24.33
C VAL A 449 8.45 -7.72 24.01
N GLU A 450 9.48 -7.77 24.86
CA GLU A 450 10.59 -8.73 24.84
C GLU A 450 10.22 -10.05 25.56
N GLU A 451 11.06 -11.07 25.48
CA GLU A 451 10.79 -12.41 26.05
C GLU A 451 10.74 -12.43 27.60
N ASP A 452 11.41 -11.47 28.24
CA ASP A 452 11.37 -11.21 29.68
C ASP A 452 10.12 -10.43 30.13
N GLY A 453 9.29 -9.98 29.18
CA GLY A 453 8.11 -9.15 29.42
C GLY A 453 8.38 -7.64 29.44
N SER A 454 9.63 -7.21 29.25
CA SER A 454 9.99 -5.79 29.23
C SER A 454 9.44 -5.08 27.98
N VAL A 455 9.04 -3.81 28.13
CA VAL A 455 8.43 -3.00 27.07
C VAL A 455 9.45 -2.00 26.55
N SER A 456 9.69 -2.02 25.24
CA SER A 456 10.57 -1.05 24.56
C SER A 456 9.80 -0.24 23.52
N LYS A 457 10.02 1.07 23.48
CA LYS A 457 9.46 1.95 22.46
C LYS A 457 10.27 1.83 21.17
N ILE A 458 9.61 1.45 20.08
CA ILE A 458 10.24 1.22 18.77
C ILE A 458 9.86 2.27 17.72
N ARG A 459 8.95 3.20 18.03
CA ARG A 459 8.73 4.43 17.26
C ARG A 459 8.17 5.56 18.12
N HIS A 460 8.58 6.78 17.84
CA HIS A 460 7.98 7.99 18.41
C HIS A 460 6.60 8.22 17.77
N GLY A 461 5.59 8.54 18.57
CA GLY A 461 4.32 9.05 18.05
C GLY A 461 4.54 10.45 17.48
N GLU A 462 3.89 10.76 16.36
CA GLU A 462 4.02 12.07 15.74
C GLU A 462 3.30 13.15 16.56
N THR A 463 3.83 14.36 16.42
CA THR A 463 3.42 15.59 17.09
C THR A 463 2.64 16.49 16.12
N PHE A 464 2.02 17.58 16.61
CA PHE A 464 1.41 18.57 15.72
C PHE A 464 2.47 19.35 14.94
N GLU A 465 3.62 19.55 15.58
CA GLU A 465 4.81 20.21 15.09
C GLU A 465 5.41 19.48 13.88
N ASP A 466 5.35 18.14 13.84
CA ASP A 466 5.72 17.35 12.66
C ASP A 466 4.89 17.66 11.41
N HIS A 467 3.66 18.15 11.56
CA HIS A 467 2.85 18.66 10.45
C HIS A 467 3.17 20.13 10.13
N MET A 468 3.39 20.97 11.15
CA MET A 468 3.76 22.37 10.95
C MET A 468 5.09 22.55 10.21
N ARG A 469 6.04 21.62 10.39
CA ARG A 469 7.31 21.55 9.66
C ARG A 469 7.18 21.55 8.13
N TYR A 470 6.05 21.18 7.55
CA TYR A 470 5.82 21.27 6.10
C TYR A 470 5.60 22.72 5.62
N PHE A 471 5.39 23.68 6.53
CA PHE A 471 5.11 25.08 6.23
C PHE A 471 6.19 26.05 6.77
N GLU A 472 7.19 25.54 7.50
CA GLU A 472 8.30 26.33 8.03
C GLU A 472 9.09 27.01 6.90
N GLY A 473 9.31 28.33 7.02
CA GLY A 473 10.06 29.12 6.04
C GLY A 473 9.36 29.39 4.70
N LEU A 474 8.09 28.99 4.51
CA LEU A 474 7.35 29.25 3.27
C LEU A 474 6.97 30.73 3.11
N MET A 475 7.82 31.49 2.43
CA MET A 475 7.58 32.89 2.06
C MET A 475 6.54 33.01 0.93
N VAL A 476 5.54 33.88 1.09
CA VAL A 476 4.51 34.14 0.08
C VAL A 476 5.01 35.17 -0.93
N TYR A 477 5.64 34.71 -2.01
CA TYR A 477 6.06 35.55 -3.12
C TYR A 477 4.86 35.97 -3.99
N VAL A 478 4.65 37.29 -4.13
CA VAL A 478 3.69 37.84 -5.10
C VAL A 478 4.44 38.15 -6.39
N ILE A 479 4.49 37.17 -7.30
CA ILE A 479 5.08 37.32 -8.63
C ILE A 479 4.16 38.23 -9.47
N LEU A 480 4.49 39.52 -9.49
CA LEU A 480 3.69 40.56 -10.13
C LEU A 480 4.18 40.76 -11.57
N VAL A 481 3.72 39.89 -12.48
CA VAL A 481 4.11 39.91 -13.90
C VAL A 481 3.52 41.12 -14.61
N VAL A 482 4.22 42.25 -14.54
CA VAL A 482 3.97 43.45 -15.35
C VAL A 482 4.65 43.28 -16.71
N GLY A 483 3.98 43.74 -17.78
CA GLY A 483 4.41 43.48 -19.16
C GLY A 483 5.85 43.95 -19.47
N SER A 484 6.56 43.15 -20.26
CA SER A 484 7.93 43.37 -20.80
C SER A 484 9.09 43.51 -19.81
N ASN A 485 8.89 43.94 -18.55
CA ASN A 485 9.94 44.01 -17.52
C ASN A 485 9.47 43.32 -16.23
N ASN A 486 10.05 42.16 -15.92
CA ASN A 486 9.66 41.33 -14.78
C ASN A 486 10.10 41.97 -13.45
N ILE A 487 9.16 42.44 -12.64
CA ILE A 487 9.41 42.92 -11.27
C ILE A 487 8.91 41.85 -10.27
N LEU A 488 9.82 41.31 -9.45
CA LEU A 488 9.46 40.40 -8.37
C LEU A 488 9.20 41.18 -7.09
N LYS A 489 8.03 41.01 -6.48
CA LYS A 489 7.70 41.63 -5.19
C LYS A 489 7.83 40.61 -4.04
N LYS A 490 8.80 40.86 -3.17
CA LYS A 490 8.87 40.25 -1.83
C LYS A 490 7.77 40.86 -0.95
N VAL A 491 7.07 40.02 -0.20
CA VAL A 491 6.08 40.45 0.81
C VAL A 491 6.58 40.06 2.19
N ASP A 492 7.70 40.68 2.57
CA ASP A 492 8.10 41.05 3.94
C ASP A 492 9.53 41.62 3.89
N GLY A 493 9.64 42.95 3.88
CA GLY A 493 10.90 43.69 3.74
C GLY A 493 11.42 43.81 2.30
N ASP A 494 11.63 45.05 1.88
CA ASP A 494 12.50 45.51 0.77
C ASP A 494 12.11 45.22 -0.69
N TRP A 495 12.52 46.14 -1.56
CA TRP A 495 12.31 46.12 -3.01
C TRP A 495 13.52 45.51 -3.71
N ILE A 496 13.30 44.54 -4.61
CA ILE A 496 14.36 43.99 -5.46
C ILE A 496 14.15 44.53 -6.89
N HIS A 497 14.93 45.54 -7.27
CA HIS A 497 14.90 46.10 -8.63
C HIS A 497 15.71 45.24 -9.60
N ALA A 498 15.02 44.35 -10.33
CA ALA A 498 15.61 43.58 -11.42
C ALA A 498 15.71 44.42 -12.72
N SER A 499 16.77 45.22 -12.85
CA SER A 499 17.02 46.04 -14.05
C SER A 499 17.81 45.28 -15.14
N GLY A 500 17.14 44.37 -15.85
CA GLY A 500 17.74 43.63 -16.97
C GLY A 500 17.40 44.25 -18.35
N SER A 501 18.40 44.77 -19.08
CA SER A 501 18.20 45.17 -20.48
C SER A 501 18.37 43.97 -21.41
N ALA A 502 17.33 43.58 -22.13
CA ALA A 502 17.38 42.43 -23.04
C ALA A 502 18.26 42.70 -24.27
N LYS A 503 19.41 42.01 -24.35
CA LYS A 503 20.18 41.80 -25.59
C LYS A 503 20.72 40.36 -25.62
N ASN A 504 20.21 39.59 -26.57
CA ASN A 504 20.69 38.27 -27.04
C ASN A 504 20.90 37.19 -25.95
N ASP A 505 19.85 36.39 -25.73
CA ASP A 505 19.88 34.97 -25.38
C ASP A 505 20.75 34.51 -24.19
N SER A 506 21.07 35.43 -23.29
CA SER A 506 21.71 35.13 -22.01
C SER A 506 21.16 36.06 -20.92
N VAL A 507 20.66 35.48 -19.82
CA VAL A 507 20.15 36.22 -18.67
C VAL A 507 21.12 36.03 -17.51
N SER A 508 22.12 36.89 -17.43
CA SER A 508 23.01 36.98 -16.27
C SER A 508 22.30 37.71 -15.14
N LEU A 509 21.82 36.98 -14.12
CA LEU A 509 21.29 37.56 -12.90
C LEU A 509 22.44 38.02 -11.99
N THR A 510 22.79 39.30 -12.08
CA THR A 510 23.71 39.94 -11.13
C THR A 510 22.92 40.40 -9.91
N VAL A 511 23.07 39.73 -8.77
CA VAL A 511 22.55 40.20 -7.48
C VAL A 511 23.48 41.29 -6.96
N GLY A 512 23.08 42.54 -7.12
CA GLY A 512 23.76 43.69 -6.53
C GLY A 512 23.26 43.93 -5.10
N GLU A 513 24.05 43.57 -4.10
CA GLU A 513 23.89 44.14 -2.76
C GLU A 513 24.54 45.54 -2.74
N GLU A 514 23.75 46.59 -2.49
CA GLU A 514 24.29 47.93 -2.19
C GLU A 514 24.93 47.92 -0.79
N SER A 515 26.12 47.35 -0.72
CA SER A 515 27.02 47.46 0.42
C SER A 515 27.88 48.71 0.27
N HIS A 516 27.76 49.64 1.22
CA HIS A 516 28.76 50.67 1.40
C HIS A 516 30.00 50.08 2.11
N ASP A 517 31.17 50.62 1.74
CA ASP A 517 32.52 50.26 2.21
C ASP A 517 33.15 48.93 1.74
N GLN A 518 34.49 48.90 1.80
CA GLN A 518 35.37 48.17 0.86
C GLN A 518 36.06 46.91 1.43
N PRO A 519 36.63 46.04 0.56
CA PRO A 519 36.71 44.60 0.84
C PRO A 519 38.03 44.11 1.46
N ARG A 520 37.94 42.97 2.16
CA ARG A 520 39.02 41.97 2.28
C ARG A 520 38.41 40.58 2.28
N GLY A 521 38.82 39.71 1.36
CA GLY A 521 38.36 38.32 1.30
C GLY A 521 39.25 37.34 2.08
N LYS A 522 38.72 36.14 2.31
CA LYS A 522 39.46 34.88 2.56
C LYS A 522 38.50 33.70 2.54
N ASP A 523 38.88 32.61 1.90
CA ASP A 523 38.25 31.29 2.08
C ASP A 523 38.47 30.78 3.51
N PHE A 524 37.55 29.97 4.04
CA PHE A 524 37.85 28.77 4.85
C PHE A 524 36.58 27.93 5.11
N VAL A 525 36.75 26.60 5.23
CA VAL A 525 35.69 25.64 5.57
C VAL A 525 36.14 24.78 6.74
N VAL A 526 35.49 24.87 7.91
CA VAL A 526 35.64 23.94 9.04
C VAL A 526 34.33 23.83 9.84
N PHE A 527 33.97 22.60 10.21
CA PHE A 527 33.05 22.22 11.31
C PHE A 527 33.82 21.26 12.25
N PRO A 528 33.36 20.95 13.49
CA PRO A 528 32.47 21.66 14.43
C PRO A 528 33.11 21.81 15.85
N GLY A 529 32.41 22.34 16.88
CA GLY A 529 32.73 21.95 18.27
C GLY A 529 32.46 22.85 19.50
N SER A 530 31.21 22.88 19.99
CA SER A 530 30.83 22.84 21.44
C SER A 530 31.01 24.04 22.42
N ARG A 531 30.10 24.06 23.42
CA ARG A 531 30.12 24.68 24.79
C ARG A 531 29.78 26.18 25.01
N VAL A 532 28.51 26.40 25.35
CA VAL A 532 27.98 26.98 26.63
C VAL A 532 28.67 28.21 27.26
N ALA A 533 27.91 29.32 27.34
CA ALA A 533 27.79 30.22 28.49
C ALA A 533 26.43 30.96 28.44
N ASP A 534 25.96 31.50 29.57
CA ASP A 534 24.61 32.11 29.73
C ASP A 534 24.72 33.64 30.10
N PRO A 535 23.76 34.36 30.72
CA PRO A 535 23.16 35.52 30.06
C PRO A 535 23.40 36.89 30.75
N ALA A 536 23.21 37.98 30.01
CA ALA A 536 23.03 39.32 30.60
C ALA A 536 22.17 40.26 29.72
N SER A 537 21.29 41.00 30.41
CA SER A 537 20.40 42.07 29.94
C SER A 537 21.08 43.26 29.25
N PHE A 538 20.33 43.97 28.39
CA PHE A 538 20.30 45.45 28.36
C PHE A 538 18.93 45.99 27.92
N GLU A 539 18.64 47.25 28.26
CA GLU A 539 17.29 47.84 28.28
C GLU A 539 16.90 48.66 27.03
N LEU A 540 15.67 49.19 27.03
CA LEU A 540 15.08 49.98 25.95
C LEU A 540 15.83 51.32 25.72
N GLY A 541 16.04 51.65 24.44
CA GLY A 541 16.31 53.02 23.99
C GLY A 541 15.17 53.53 23.11
N THR A 542 14.39 54.51 23.58
CA THR A 542 13.31 55.13 22.81
C THR A 542 13.88 56.10 21.77
N LEU A 543 13.38 56.05 20.53
CA LEU A 543 13.59 57.14 19.56
C LEU A 543 12.25 57.59 18.96
N THR A 544 11.97 58.88 19.12
CA THR A 544 10.78 59.55 18.59
C THR A 544 10.97 59.90 17.11
N LEU A 545 9.96 59.68 16.26
CA LEU A 545 9.88 60.29 14.93
C LEU A 545 8.43 60.62 14.54
N ASP A 546 8.27 61.54 13.59
CA ASP A 546 7.12 62.45 13.48
C ASP A 546 5.87 61.83 12.81
N ILE A 547 4.69 62.39 13.12
CA ILE A 547 3.38 61.96 12.62
C ILE A 547 2.83 62.98 11.63
N ARG A 548 2.88 62.67 10.32
CA ARG A 548 1.91 63.14 9.31
C ARG A 548 1.94 62.28 8.04
N ALA A 549 0.74 61.94 7.56
CA ALA A 549 0.44 61.19 6.33
C ALA A 549 0.89 59.70 6.35
N ILE A 550 0.20 58.73 5.75
CA ILE A 550 -1.00 58.73 4.87
C ILE A 550 -2.13 57.86 5.49
N LEU A 551 -3.36 58.07 5.03
CA LEU A 551 -4.63 57.54 5.56
C LEU A 551 -5.05 56.20 4.89
N PHE A 552 -5.87 55.39 5.58
CA PHE A 552 -6.59 54.17 5.09
C PHE A 552 -5.72 53.00 4.53
N ALA A 553 -5.84 51.73 4.92
CA ALA A 553 -6.90 51.01 5.61
C ALA A 553 -6.39 49.64 6.10
N ARG A 554 -6.79 49.20 7.30
CA ARG A 554 -6.67 47.79 7.71
C ARG A 554 -7.93 47.37 8.46
N VAL A 555 -8.53 46.26 8.03
CA VAL A 555 -9.74 45.70 8.63
C VAL A 555 -9.40 45.08 9.99
N ALA A 556 -10.11 45.49 11.03
CA ALA A 556 -10.12 44.78 12.30
C ALA A 556 -11.23 43.73 12.30
N PHE A 557 -10.91 42.47 12.54
CA PHE A 557 -11.89 41.45 12.89
C PHE A 557 -11.31 40.45 13.89
N SER A 558 -11.41 40.78 15.17
CA SER A 558 -11.10 39.90 16.29
C SER A 558 -12.19 39.97 17.36
N ARG A 559 -13.09 38.98 17.32
CA ARG A 559 -13.99 38.49 18.39
C ARG A 559 -14.43 39.47 19.50
N ILE A 560 -15.74 39.74 19.55
CA ILE A 560 -16.51 39.74 20.81
C ILE A 560 -17.73 38.82 20.58
N CYS A 561 -18.20 38.16 21.63
CA CYS A 561 -19.32 37.21 21.61
C CYS A 561 -20.56 37.76 22.36
N VAL A 562 -21.64 36.96 22.36
CA VAL A 562 -22.78 36.94 23.32
C VAL A 562 -24.04 37.76 22.94
N THR A 563 -25.17 37.03 22.86
CA THR A 563 -26.62 37.40 22.91
C THR A 563 -27.22 38.51 22.05
N ALA A 564 -28.19 38.15 21.19
CA ALA A 564 -29.58 38.65 21.22
C ALA A 564 -30.50 37.81 20.29
N GLU A 565 -31.83 37.89 20.47
CA GLU A 565 -32.83 37.15 19.67
C GLU A 565 -33.29 37.90 18.39
N PRO A 566 -33.84 37.20 17.37
CA PRO A 566 -34.24 37.82 16.11
C PRO A 566 -35.69 38.33 16.10
N THR A 567 -35.90 39.61 15.78
CA THR A 567 -37.23 40.16 15.45
C THR A 567 -37.20 41.16 14.30
N PHE A 568 -38.21 41.07 13.43
CA PHE A 568 -38.78 42.10 12.53
C PHE A 568 -37.87 43.18 11.90
N PHE A 569 -37.83 43.21 10.56
CA PHE A 569 -38.75 44.10 9.81
C PHE A 569 -38.92 43.68 8.34
N THR A 570 -39.99 44.12 7.69
CA THR A 570 -40.31 43.83 6.27
C THR A 570 -40.72 45.09 5.49
N HIS A 571 -40.62 44.97 4.15
CA HIS A 571 -41.26 45.81 3.12
C HIS A 571 -40.71 47.23 2.80
N ILE A 572 -41.17 47.70 1.62
CA ILE A 572 -41.15 49.06 1.06
C ILE A 572 -39.82 49.49 0.39
N TRP A 573 -39.78 49.91 -0.89
CA TRP A 573 -40.83 49.99 -1.94
C TRP A 573 -40.24 49.81 -3.38
N LYS A 574 -41.10 49.93 -4.40
CA LYS A 574 -40.72 50.11 -5.82
C LYS A 574 -40.67 51.61 -6.18
N ASP A 575 -39.99 51.95 -7.28
CA ASP A 575 -40.53 52.70 -8.44
C ASP A 575 -39.48 53.60 -9.12
N LEU A 576 -39.15 53.30 -10.39
CA LEU A 576 -39.47 54.15 -11.55
C LEU A 576 -39.17 53.39 -12.88
N VAL A 577 -39.65 53.90 -14.02
CA VAL A 577 -39.73 53.21 -15.33
C VAL A 577 -39.49 54.21 -16.49
N CYS A 578 -39.13 53.71 -17.69
CA CYS A 578 -38.90 54.43 -18.97
C CYS A 578 -37.58 55.26 -19.04
N THR A 579 -36.85 55.46 -20.17
CA THR A 579 -36.90 55.03 -21.61
C THR A 579 -35.59 55.49 -22.31
N PRO A 580 -35.26 55.17 -23.60
CA PRO A 580 -35.62 54.06 -24.49
C PRO A 580 -34.41 53.42 -25.28
N PHE A 581 -34.72 52.44 -26.12
CA PHE A 581 -33.95 51.72 -27.16
C PHE A 581 -32.90 52.48 -28.02
N SER A 582 -31.84 51.76 -28.47
CA SER A 582 -31.74 51.25 -29.86
C SER A 582 -30.53 50.32 -30.15
N GLN A 583 -30.78 49.20 -30.87
CA GLN A 583 -29.95 48.51 -31.90
C GLN A 583 -28.42 48.32 -31.69
N HIS A 584 -27.77 47.16 -31.91
CA HIS A 584 -28.15 45.81 -32.42
C HIS A 584 -27.19 44.76 -31.76
N VAL A 585 -26.89 43.50 -32.16
CA VAL A 585 -27.01 42.64 -33.37
C VAL A 585 -27.29 41.16 -32.91
N PRO A 586 -27.23 40.05 -33.71
CA PRO A 586 -27.96 38.81 -33.37
C PRO A 586 -27.14 37.63 -32.78
N PHE A 587 -27.88 36.66 -32.24
CA PHE A 587 -27.44 35.28 -31.96
C PHE A 587 -27.07 34.51 -33.24
N PHE A 588 -26.11 33.58 -33.14
CA PHE A 588 -26.08 32.37 -33.99
C PHE A 588 -25.68 31.13 -33.18
N SER A 589 -26.17 29.97 -33.63
CA SER A 589 -25.90 28.66 -33.04
C SER A 589 -24.90 27.89 -33.90
N ILE A 590 -24.01 27.12 -33.28
CA ILE A 590 -23.10 26.21 -33.98
C ILE A 590 -23.39 24.78 -33.53
N ARG A 591 -23.77 23.94 -34.49
CA ARG A 591 -23.71 22.48 -34.43
C ARG A 591 -22.60 21.99 -35.35
N ASN A 592 -22.23 20.72 -35.16
CA ASN A 592 -21.33 19.90 -35.98
C ASN A 592 -19.84 20.26 -35.88
N LEU A 593 -19.04 19.25 -35.55
CA LEU A 593 -17.64 19.16 -35.95
C LEU A 593 -17.60 18.51 -37.33
N GLU A 594 -16.69 18.93 -38.19
CA GLU A 594 -16.14 18.09 -39.26
C GLU A 594 -14.61 18.20 -39.22
N LEU A 595 -13.91 17.09 -39.51
CA LEU A 595 -12.46 17.06 -39.61
C LEU A 595 -12.03 17.40 -41.03
N ILE A 596 -11.02 18.24 -41.18
CA ILE A 596 -10.19 18.30 -42.40
C ILE A 596 -8.73 18.21 -41.99
N HIS A 597 -8.06 17.14 -42.41
CA HIS A 597 -6.61 17.01 -42.40
C HIS A 597 -6.04 17.62 -43.69
N LEU A 598 -4.94 18.37 -43.59
CA LEU A 598 -4.00 18.61 -44.69
C LEU A 598 -2.56 18.63 -44.15
N TYR A 599 -1.63 18.13 -44.96
CA TYR A 599 -0.19 18.03 -44.67
C TYR A 599 0.60 19.18 -45.32
N GLY A 600 1.79 19.50 -44.79
CA GLY A 600 2.76 20.39 -45.45
C GLY A 600 3.84 20.93 -44.50
N ASP A 601 5.10 20.52 -44.69
CA ASP A 601 6.20 20.80 -43.77
C ASP A 601 6.87 22.18 -43.97
N VAL A 602 7.07 22.91 -42.87
CA VAL A 602 8.28 23.73 -42.64
C VAL A 602 8.65 23.65 -41.15
N VAL A 603 9.91 23.33 -40.86
CA VAL A 603 10.44 23.27 -39.48
C VAL A 603 10.87 24.66 -39.01
N LYS A 604 10.38 25.13 -37.84
CA LYS A 604 11.20 25.79 -36.80
C LYS A 604 10.45 26.13 -35.47
N GLU A 605 11.09 25.71 -34.38
CA GLU A 605 11.23 26.40 -33.08
C GLU A 605 9.99 26.90 -32.27
N CYS A 606 9.69 26.12 -31.23
CA CYS A 606 9.59 26.57 -29.82
C CYS A 606 8.27 27.12 -29.20
N SER A 607 8.20 26.92 -27.87
CA SER A 607 7.28 27.49 -26.87
C SER A 607 5.83 27.00 -26.83
N VAL A 608 5.61 25.89 -26.10
CA VAL A 608 4.28 25.53 -25.55
C VAL A 608 3.83 26.59 -24.54
N LYS A 609 2.69 27.24 -24.79
CA LYS A 609 2.07 28.16 -23.82
C LYS A 609 1.18 27.38 -22.84
N ALA A 610 1.67 27.17 -21.63
CA ALA A 610 0.88 26.59 -20.55
C ALA A 610 -0.21 27.56 -20.07
N TYR A 611 -1.42 27.06 -19.81
CA TYR A 611 -2.52 27.83 -19.22
C TYR A 611 -2.31 27.97 -17.71
N ALA A 612 -2.27 29.20 -17.20
CA ALA A 612 -2.34 29.48 -15.77
C ALA A 612 -3.81 29.62 -15.32
N PHE A 613 -4.33 28.63 -14.61
CA PHE A 613 -5.65 28.68 -13.99
C PHE A 613 -5.63 29.59 -12.74
N VAL A 614 -6.43 30.65 -12.72
CA VAL A 614 -6.67 31.46 -11.51
C VAL A 614 -7.91 30.94 -10.80
N LEU A 615 -7.71 30.23 -9.69
CA LEU A 615 -8.78 29.64 -8.88
C LEU A 615 -9.43 30.68 -7.95
N ALA A 616 -10.32 31.50 -8.50
CA ALA A 616 -11.21 32.35 -7.70
C ALA A 616 -12.37 31.51 -7.11
N VAL A 617 -12.16 30.94 -5.91
CA VAL A 617 -13.17 30.10 -5.23
C VAL A 617 -14.28 30.96 -4.60
N SER A 618 -15.23 31.39 -5.43
CA SER A 618 -16.49 31.99 -4.96
C SER A 618 -17.48 30.88 -4.56
N PHE A 619 -17.50 30.52 -3.27
CA PHE A 619 -18.47 29.57 -2.70
C PHE A 619 -19.91 30.06 -2.86
N THR A 620 -20.57 29.64 -3.96
CA THR A 620 -22.00 29.87 -4.19
C THR A 620 -22.74 28.55 -4.00
N PHE A 621 -23.27 28.32 -2.80
CA PHE A 621 -24.11 27.15 -2.51
C PHE A 621 -25.41 27.21 -3.35
N ARG A 622 -25.46 26.44 -4.44
CA ARG A 622 -26.72 26.11 -5.14
C ARG A 622 -27.17 24.71 -4.75
N PHE A 623 -28.01 24.63 -3.72
CA PHE A 623 -28.86 23.46 -3.49
C PHE A 623 -29.76 23.24 -4.70
N TRP A 624 -29.66 22.07 -5.34
CA TRP A 624 -30.59 21.67 -6.40
C TRP A 624 -31.76 20.88 -5.82
N LEU A 625 -32.58 21.57 -5.02
CA LEU A 625 -33.85 21.05 -4.52
C LEU A 625 -34.87 21.01 -5.68
N HIS A 626 -34.97 19.85 -6.33
CA HIS A 626 -35.88 19.64 -7.45
C HIS A 626 -37.32 19.42 -6.97
N VAL A 627 -37.99 20.51 -6.60
CA VAL A 627 -39.42 20.54 -6.28
C VAL A 627 -40.16 21.19 -7.45
N THR A 628 -40.85 20.38 -8.26
CA THR A 628 -41.72 20.85 -9.35
C THR A 628 -43.18 20.95 -8.89
N PRO A 629 -43.79 22.15 -8.86
CA PRO A 629 -45.18 22.30 -8.43
C PRO A 629 -46.16 22.22 -9.61
N ARG A 630 -47.24 21.44 -9.47
CA ARG A 630 -48.54 21.70 -10.14
C ARG A 630 -49.72 21.32 -9.22
N PRO A 631 -50.86 22.02 -9.27
CA PRO A 631 -51.98 21.83 -8.33
C PRO A 631 -53.16 21.04 -8.92
N ALA A 632 -53.91 20.33 -8.06
CA ALA A 632 -55.37 20.16 -8.18
C ALA A 632 -56.01 19.53 -6.91
N LEU A 633 -56.95 20.28 -6.32
CA LEU A 633 -58.21 19.91 -5.65
C LEU A 633 -58.46 18.48 -5.07
N PHE A 634 -58.96 18.49 -3.82
CA PHE A 634 -59.72 17.47 -3.06
C PHE A 634 -61.07 17.06 -3.75
N PRO A 635 -61.82 15.99 -3.33
CA PRO A 635 -62.00 15.55 -1.94
C PRO A 635 -62.22 14.05 -1.55
N SER A 636 -61.98 13.78 -0.25
CA SER A 636 -62.61 12.81 0.68
C SER A 636 -63.28 11.50 0.20
N ASN A 637 -62.75 10.34 0.64
CA ASN A 637 -63.29 9.52 1.75
C ASN A 637 -62.47 8.22 1.97
N ALA A 638 -62.78 7.46 3.04
CA ALA A 638 -62.04 6.27 3.52
C ALA A 638 -62.95 5.00 3.54
N PRO A 639 -62.61 3.83 4.15
CA PRO A 639 -61.31 3.27 4.57
C PRO A 639 -61.06 1.78 4.18
N SER A 640 -59.81 1.29 4.36
CA SER A 640 -59.35 -0.11 4.56
C SER A 640 -59.73 -1.26 3.60
N TRP A 641 -58.83 -2.23 3.38
CA TRP A 641 -59.04 -3.69 3.60
C TRP A 641 -57.76 -4.51 3.29
N ARG A 642 -57.82 -5.84 3.45
CA ARG A 642 -56.70 -6.82 3.36
C ARG A 642 -56.71 -7.59 2.02
N GLY A 643 -55.54 -8.09 1.59
CA GLY A 643 -55.39 -9.15 0.57
C GLY A 643 -54.07 -9.01 -0.21
N LEU A 644 -53.05 -9.88 -0.06
CA LEU A 644 -52.88 -11.28 -0.51
C LEU A 644 -52.33 -11.47 -1.95
N THR A 645 -50.99 -11.55 -2.01
CA THR A 645 -50.19 -12.65 -2.64
C THR A 645 -49.99 -12.80 -4.17
N PHE A 646 -48.85 -13.46 -4.46
CA PHE A 646 -48.40 -14.21 -5.66
C PHE A 646 -47.71 -13.46 -6.83
N PHE A 647 -46.41 -13.80 -7.02
CA PHE A 647 -45.62 -14.16 -8.24
C PHE A 647 -45.87 -13.39 -9.57
N ASP A 648 -44.88 -13.20 -10.46
CA ASP A 648 -43.70 -14.03 -10.76
C ASP A 648 -42.45 -13.20 -11.21
N ARG A 649 -41.37 -13.93 -11.53
CA ARG A 649 -40.04 -13.49 -12.01
C ARG A 649 -40.10 -12.65 -13.30
N GLN A 650 -39.14 -11.72 -13.49
CA GLN A 650 -37.93 -11.99 -14.30
C GLN A 650 -36.90 -10.84 -14.40
N ARG A 651 -35.62 -11.22 -14.26
CA ARG A 651 -34.42 -10.81 -15.04
C ARG A 651 -33.91 -9.35 -15.12
N TYR A 652 -32.66 -9.19 -14.62
CA TYR A 652 -31.58 -8.28 -15.10
C TYR A 652 -31.89 -6.75 -14.98
N TYR A 653 -30.93 -5.80 -14.98
CA TYR A 653 -29.50 -5.79 -15.36
C TYR A 653 -28.64 -5.01 -14.33
N LEU A 654 -27.31 -5.02 -14.53
CA LEU A 654 -26.32 -4.14 -13.86
C LEU A 654 -26.38 -2.67 -14.36
N PHE A 655 -25.49 -1.84 -13.78
CA PHE A 655 -25.14 -0.44 -14.09
C PHE A 655 -25.91 0.63 -13.29
N ARG A 656 -25.23 1.56 -12.59
CA ARG A 656 -23.77 1.70 -12.37
C ARG A 656 -23.45 2.42 -11.06
#